data_AF-A0A6A6K126-F1
#
_entry.id   AF-A0A6A6K126-F1
#
_cell.length_a   1.000
_cell.length_b   1.000
_cell.length_c   1.000
_cell.angle_alpha   90.00
_cell.angle_beta   90.00
_cell.angle_gamma   90.00
#
_symmetry.space_group_name_H-M   'P 1'
#
loop_
_entity.id
_entity.type
_entity.pdbx_description
1 polymer ?
#
loop_
_entity_poly.entity_id
_entity_poly.type
_entity_poly.pdbx_seq_one_letter_code
_entity_poly.pdbx_strand_id
1 'polypeptide(L)'
;MHPYTSELGAGTLHPATSISVLSGRETMVAYVQPVIRPSDGRYGKNPNRLYQHHQYQVIVQPSRNTLIDDYLTSLEVIGISKNDFDIRFIEDDWENPSIGASGLGWEVSCNGMEITQFTYMQQVGGVECVTIPGEIAYGLERIAMVLQDVDSVYELTWDDTGVKYGDIFLAREKEFSTLSFEYYDIEFLLSRFENSEKMCSLMVEKNLPLAGYDFCIQASHVLNIIESRGVIGVNERASYILRVRKWRTCANNGSGKKEIKGPRVSSSEKVISGFLRKVGKSSVEELEIREVSGEKFYYSSSVLSLKDLTSEVAEAIQCTIDNFPLHKRMRWGTGVGYWVRPVINVLCVMNGEVLSVSVAGVTANNITYGNLRFANHRYTVTKVDEYLNFLSNNMVIVDVEERRKCILEQLNEQISGTKLKYDQNARILEDMSSNLEYPKLLIGSVDKNFSEIPTEVISCVMTNHQRYLALKDQNGKIVKFASAASVVNDKVIKNHEKVLRARLSDTLFLIKKDKEHNMDYYVGLLSDIVFKSGLGTLLDKVERISALAKYCSVWIPRSSILNAERAAMISKADLTTLVVREFPELQGKMGRYYAEYSGEVEEVCTAVEEHYLPIGQKDPCPKSPIGIAVSIADKVDSLVGLIATESISGSRDPFALRRTSISLLRVIIENSISIPLDLMVSKAVSMYVCRARLNKNEGHFLRIDRDTLISTVLSFCYDRLRVILKESDLDKEVVDAVVGKLHDIPVVKKKVEAICSFLKTEKGKSIITAYRRANNIILKESVDWKLDGKSSKRLCREDCETQLYNQIRQYKKLLGGLIKEDKFSEAMELLFEFSSFVNVFMDEVRVCDRVNMELYRNRTRLEMSSNDYYEILEVSRNASAEEIKKSYRKMVFKYHPDKNPGDKKAEEKFKKVSEAYEVLSNPEKRAAYDRYGHSTFTSGGGAGGFDFTSGFSTDFSDIFQDFFGGGFGKSQRTASREHLRGSDLRYDVEVSLEDAFKGIKVPISYVTNVKCSSCSGIGSEGAVNSVKCGNCNGAGSVRTRKGFLTIEEVCNICNGEGEVIKNKCRRCGGNGRVRSEVSLLVTVPKGIETGNKVRVNGKGEAGFRGAKEGDLYVYVRVKEHKFFTRRSSDLHCSVPIKMTIAALGGEIEMPSIDGSWTKLKIPDGTQSGDQIRMRGKGMPEVNSKDRRGDMYVHVTVETPVKLTKQQIDLLKKFEEESSVNCSPKYQGFFQKIKDLWRDISS
;
A
#
# COMPACT_ATOMS: atom_id res chain seq x y z
N MET A 1 -3.81 -41.07 -5.53
CA MET A 1 -3.82 -40.55 -4.14
C MET A 1 -5.26 -40.41 -3.68
N HIS A 2 -5.54 -40.42 -2.37
CA HIS A 2 -6.91 -40.29 -1.84
C HIS A 2 -7.27 -38.82 -1.60
N PRO A 3 -8.57 -38.46 -1.59
CA PRO A 3 -9.02 -37.17 -1.12
C PRO A 3 -8.52 -36.86 0.29
N TYR A 4 -8.18 -35.59 0.53
CA TYR A 4 -7.86 -35.15 1.88
C TYR A 4 -9.11 -35.15 2.76
N THR A 5 -8.96 -35.52 4.03
CA THR A 5 -10.08 -35.67 4.96
C THR A 5 -10.60 -34.33 5.50
N SER A 6 -9.84 -33.24 5.39
CA SER A 6 -10.30 -31.89 5.75
C SER A 6 -11.02 -31.20 4.60
N GLU A 7 -11.89 -30.26 4.95
CA GLU A 7 -12.68 -29.45 4.01
C GLU A 7 -11.75 -28.48 3.27
N LEU A 8 -11.61 -28.65 1.95
CA LEU A 8 -10.73 -27.84 1.11
C LEU A 8 -11.53 -27.00 0.10
N GLY A 9 -11.14 -25.73 -0.08
CA GLY A 9 -11.67 -24.87 -1.13
C GLY A 9 -11.06 -25.08 -2.53
N ALA A 10 -9.98 -25.87 -2.61
CA ALA A 10 -9.31 -26.26 -3.86
C ALA A 10 -8.41 -27.48 -3.65
N GLY A 11 -8.18 -28.27 -4.72
CA GLY A 11 -7.20 -29.36 -4.76
C GLY A 11 -5.77 -28.94 -4.37
N THR A 12 -5.43 -27.68 -4.64
CA THR A 12 -4.14 -27.06 -4.30
C THR A 12 -3.85 -27.02 -2.80
N LEU A 13 -4.88 -26.95 -1.96
CA LEU A 13 -4.72 -26.90 -0.50
C LEU A 13 -4.34 -28.27 0.09
N HIS A 14 -4.47 -29.35 -0.68
CA HIS A 14 -4.06 -30.66 -0.21
C HIS A 14 -2.54 -30.66 0.05
N PRO A 15 -2.06 -31.18 1.19
CA PRO A 15 -0.63 -31.27 1.50
C PRO A 15 0.24 -31.90 0.40
N ALA A 16 -0.34 -32.83 -0.38
CA ALA A 16 0.31 -33.48 -1.51
C ALA A 16 0.68 -32.55 -2.66
N THR A 17 0.06 -31.37 -2.70
CA THR A 17 0.35 -30.29 -3.65
C THR A 17 1.13 -29.18 -2.94
N SER A 18 0.55 -28.54 -1.92
CA SER A 18 1.14 -27.33 -1.34
C SER A 18 2.49 -27.56 -0.66
N ILE A 19 2.72 -28.72 -0.06
CA ILE A 19 3.97 -29.04 0.65
C ILE A 19 5.00 -29.68 -0.30
N SER A 20 4.55 -30.52 -1.24
CA SER A 20 5.44 -31.16 -2.21
C SER A 20 6.13 -30.14 -3.11
N VAL A 21 5.39 -29.14 -3.58
CA VAL A 21 5.89 -28.03 -4.39
C VAL A 21 7.04 -27.29 -3.73
N LEU A 22 6.95 -27.07 -2.42
CA LEU A 22 7.99 -26.39 -1.64
C LEU A 22 9.25 -27.24 -1.43
N SER A 23 9.14 -28.57 -1.51
CA SER A 23 10.27 -29.46 -1.26
C SER A 23 11.34 -29.44 -2.35
N GLY A 24 11.01 -28.97 -3.55
CA GLY A 24 11.86 -29.01 -4.74
C GLY A 24 12.15 -30.42 -5.27
N ARG A 25 11.50 -31.46 -4.73
CA ARG A 25 11.65 -32.84 -5.19
C ARG A 25 10.79 -33.11 -6.41
N GLU A 26 11.29 -33.95 -7.31
CA GLU A 26 10.49 -34.44 -8.43
C GLU A 26 9.24 -35.14 -7.90
N THR A 27 8.07 -34.67 -8.33
CA THR A 27 6.78 -35.12 -7.83
C THR A 27 5.80 -35.22 -9.00
N MET A 28 5.16 -36.36 -9.14
CA MET A 28 4.02 -36.55 -10.05
C MET A 28 2.89 -37.17 -9.25
N VAL A 29 1.83 -36.40 -9.00
CA VAL A 29 0.68 -36.87 -8.22
C VAL A 29 -0.61 -36.53 -8.94
N ALA A 30 -1.55 -37.47 -8.88
CA ALA A 30 -2.92 -37.29 -9.34
C ALA A 30 -3.92 -37.82 -8.31
N TYR A 31 -5.00 -37.08 -8.09
CA TYR A 31 -6.08 -37.47 -7.18
C TYR A 31 -7.38 -36.73 -7.46
N VAL A 32 -8.49 -37.35 -7.06
CA VAL A 32 -9.78 -36.65 -6.93
C VAL A 32 -9.80 -35.92 -5.59
N GLN A 33 -10.24 -34.68 -5.57
CA GLN A 33 -10.49 -33.90 -4.37
C GLN A 33 -11.91 -33.33 -4.44
N PRO A 34 -12.82 -33.73 -3.52
CA PRO A 34 -14.03 -32.98 -3.26
C PRO A 34 -13.65 -31.59 -2.74
N VAL A 35 -14.17 -30.58 -3.42
CA VAL A 35 -13.91 -29.17 -3.16
C VAL A 35 -15.19 -28.51 -2.68
N ILE A 36 -15.10 -27.82 -1.54
CA ILE A 36 -16.22 -27.16 -0.89
C ILE A 36 -16.02 -25.65 -0.96
N ARG A 37 -16.93 -24.97 -1.65
CA ARG A 37 -16.96 -23.52 -1.82
C ARG A 37 -18.32 -22.99 -1.34
N PRO A 38 -18.42 -22.58 -0.06
CA PRO A 38 -19.68 -22.13 0.51
C PRO A 38 -20.40 -21.02 -0.26
N SER A 39 -19.65 -20.06 -0.81
CA SER A 39 -20.18 -18.98 -1.64
C SER A 39 -20.80 -19.43 -2.97
N ASP A 40 -20.40 -20.61 -3.47
CA ASP A 40 -20.86 -21.16 -4.73
C ASP A 40 -22.18 -21.94 -4.60
N GLY A 41 -22.69 -22.14 -3.38
CA GLY A 41 -23.95 -22.84 -3.14
C GLY A 41 -25.14 -22.16 -3.83
N ARG A 42 -26.07 -22.96 -4.37
CA ARG A 42 -27.25 -22.46 -5.11
C ARG A 42 -28.55 -23.21 -4.81
N TYR A 43 -28.68 -23.79 -3.61
CA TYR A 43 -29.91 -24.47 -3.15
C TYR A 43 -30.41 -25.57 -4.11
N GLY A 44 -29.52 -26.18 -4.89
CA GLY A 44 -29.89 -27.20 -5.85
C GLY A 44 -30.61 -26.68 -7.10
N LYS A 45 -30.64 -25.36 -7.33
CA LYS A 45 -31.39 -24.73 -8.43
C LYS A 45 -30.52 -24.36 -9.63
N ASN A 46 -29.22 -24.20 -9.43
CA ASN A 46 -28.29 -23.85 -10.51
C ASN A 46 -27.76 -25.11 -11.22
N PRO A 47 -27.76 -25.14 -12.57
CA PRO A 47 -27.32 -26.30 -13.34
C PRO A 47 -25.80 -26.53 -13.35
N ASN A 48 -24.97 -25.52 -13.04
CA ASN A 48 -23.52 -25.55 -13.26
C ASN A 48 -22.68 -25.18 -12.02
N ARG A 49 -23.29 -24.55 -11.02
CA ARG A 49 -22.61 -24.04 -9.82
C ARG A 49 -23.08 -24.78 -8.58
N LEU A 50 -22.12 -25.26 -7.80
CA LEU A 50 -22.34 -26.16 -6.69
C LEU A 50 -21.57 -25.71 -5.45
N TYR A 51 -22.17 -25.90 -4.28
CA TYR A 51 -21.54 -25.81 -2.97
C TYR A 51 -20.34 -26.77 -2.87
N GLN A 52 -20.51 -28.00 -3.37
CA GLN A 52 -19.46 -29.00 -3.48
C GLN A 52 -19.38 -29.57 -4.89
N HIS A 53 -18.17 -29.61 -5.44
CA HIS A 53 -17.85 -30.24 -6.73
C HIS A 53 -16.57 -31.06 -6.64
N HIS A 54 -16.25 -31.83 -7.67
CA HIS A 54 -15.09 -32.73 -7.68
C HIS A 54 -14.02 -32.22 -8.64
N GLN A 55 -12.84 -31.95 -8.08
CA GLN A 55 -11.65 -31.65 -8.88
C GLN A 55 -10.84 -32.92 -9.09
N TYR A 56 -10.42 -33.18 -10.33
CA TYR A 56 -9.31 -34.10 -10.56
C TYR A 56 -8.04 -33.26 -10.65
N GLN A 57 -7.17 -33.42 -9.65
CA GLN A 57 -5.99 -32.61 -9.45
C GLN A 57 -4.76 -33.37 -9.93
N VAL A 58 -3.91 -32.72 -10.73
CA VAL A 58 -2.63 -33.24 -11.21
C VAL A 58 -1.53 -32.23 -10.92
N ILE A 59 -0.41 -32.70 -10.35
CA ILE A 59 0.82 -31.93 -10.17
C ILE A 59 1.96 -32.67 -10.86
N VAL A 60 2.70 -31.94 -11.70
CA VAL A 60 3.93 -32.40 -12.36
C VAL A 60 5.06 -31.44 -12.02
N GLN A 61 6.00 -31.88 -11.19
CA GLN A 61 7.16 -31.12 -10.74
C GLN A 61 8.46 -31.86 -11.07
N PRO A 62 9.41 -31.24 -11.78
CA PRO A 62 9.28 -29.97 -12.51
C PRO A 62 8.27 -30.08 -13.67
N SER A 63 7.69 -28.96 -14.09
CA SER A 63 6.78 -28.92 -15.23
C SER A 63 7.48 -29.34 -16.52
N ARG A 64 6.81 -30.14 -17.35
CA ARG A 64 7.32 -30.56 -18.67
C ARG A 64 6.95 -29.53 -19.75
N ASN A 65 7.75 -29.44 -20.80
CA ASN A 65 7.43 -28.59 -21.97
C ASN A 65 6.21 -29.10 -22.76
N THR A 66 5.90 -30.39 -22.65
CA THR A 66 4.77 -31.07 -23.33
C THR A 66 3.48 -31.07 -22.53
N LEU A 67 3.42 -30.38 -21.37
CA LEU A 67 2.32 -30.55 -20.42
C LEU A 67 0.94 -30.15 -21.01
N ILE A 68 0.91 -29.21 -21.95
CA ILE A 68 -0.30 -28.83 -22.68
C ILE A 68 -0.75 -29.95 -23.64
N ASP A 69 0.19 -30.60 -24.34
CA ASP A 69 -0.11 -31.72 -25.25
C ASP A 69 -0.57 -32.94 -24.46
N ASP A 70 0.05 -33.21 -23.30
CA ASP A 70 -0.37 -34.25 -22.37
C ASP A 70 -1.82 -34.02 -21.89
N TYR A 71 -2.17 -32.76 -21.58
CA TYR A 71 -3.52 -32.36 -21.23
C TYR A 71 -4.52 -32.55 -22.39
N LEU A 72 -4.20 -32.09 -23.59
CA LEU A 72 -5.09 -32.25 -24.75
C LEU A 72 -5.30 -33.72 -25.10
N THR A 73 -4.25 -34.54 -25.00
CA THR A 73 -4.34 -35.99 -25.17
C THR A 73 -5.29 -36.61 -24.14
N SER A 74 -5.24 -36.14 -22.88
CA SER A 74 -6.17 -36.60 -21.84
C SER A 74 -7.64 -36.29 -22.16
N LEU A 75 -7.92 -35.16 -22.83
CA LEU A 75 -9.27 -34.81 -23.29
C LEU A 75 -9.72 -35.67 -24.48
N GLU A 76 -8.82 -35.94 -25.43
CA GLU A 76 -9.10 -36.81 -26.58
C GLU A 76 -9.45 -38.24 -26.13
N VAL A 77 -8.75 -38.77 -25.11
CA VAL A 77 -9.01 -40.11 -24.54
C VAL A 77 -10.42 -40.24 -23.98
N ILE A 78 -10.99 -39.16 -23.44
CA ILE A 78 -12.37 -39.16 -22.89
C ILE A 78 -13.42 -38.72 -23.92
N GLY A 79 -13.04 -38.47 -25.17
CA GLY A 79 -13.97 -38.16 -26.27
C GLY A 79 -14.13 -36.67 -26.61
N ILE A 80 -13.31 -35.77 -26.05
CA ILE A 80 -13.31 -34.35 -26.39
C ILE A 80 -12.16 -34.06 -27.38
N SER A 81 -12.49 -34.07 -28.67
CA SER A 81 -11.55 -33.81 -29.77
C SER A 81 -11.43 -32.33 -30.10
N LYS A 82 -10.21 -31.85 -30.36
CA LYS A 82 -9.93 -30.47 -30.81
C LYS A 82 -10.57 -30.08 -32.15
N ASN A 83 -11.02 -31.04 -32.95
CA ASN A 83 -11.66 -30.78 -34.24
C ASN A 83 -13.16 -30.47 -34.09
N ASP A 84 -13.80 -31.09 -33.10
CA ASP A 84 -15.25 -31.03 -32.90
C ASP A 84 -15.65 -30.01 -31.82
N PHE A 85 -14.70 -29.67 -30.94
CA PHE A 85 -14.88 -28.78 -29.80
C PHE A 85 -13.94 -27.57 -29.89
N ASP A 86 -14.46 -26.39 -29.56
CA ASP A 86 -13.69 -25.16 -29.47
C ASP A 86 -13.00 -25.07 -28.11
N ILE A 87 -11.73 -25.48 -28.06
CA ILE A 87 -10.90 -25.47 -26.85
C ILE A 87 -10.01 -24.22 -26.85
N ARG A 88 -10.15 -23.35 -25.84
CA ARG A 88 -9.39 -22.11 -25.70
C ARG A 88 -8.60 -22.10 -24.40
N PHE A 89 -7.37 -21.59 -24.46
CA PHE A 89 -6.53 -21.34 -23.29
C PHE A 89 -6.53 -19.84 -23.09
N ILE A 90 -7.32 -19.39 -22.14
CA ILE A 90 -7.53 -17.99 -21.85
C ILE A 90 -6.57 -17.64 -20.72
N GLU A 91 -5.68 -16.67 -20.93
CA GLU A 91 -4.74 -16.26 -19.89
C GLU A 91 -5.51 -15.79 -18.65
N ASP A 92 -5.15 -16.39 -17.51
CA ASP A 92 -5.70 -16.06 -16.21
C ASP A 92 -4.64 -16.25 -15.12
N ASP A 93 -4.57 -15.29 -14.20
CA ASP A 93 -3.64 -15.36 -13.08
C ASP A 93 -4.32 -16.16 -11.97
N TRP A 94 -3.67 -17.22 -11.50
CA TRP A 94 -4.18 -17.95 -10.35
C TRP A 94 -3.51 -17.46 -9.08
N GLU A 95 -4.29 -16.92 -8.17
CA GLU A 95 -3.85 -16.63 -6.79
C GLU A 95 -4.83 -17.29 -5.82
N ASN A 96 -4.28 -17.98 -4.82
CA ASN A 96 -5.02 -18.35 -3.62
C ASN A 96 -4.58 -17.46 -2.46
N PRO A 97 -5.36 -16.43 -2.09
CA PRO A 97 -4.94 -15.45 -1.11
C PRO A 97 -4.70 -16.06 0.28
N SER A 98 -5.48 -17.07 0.66
CA SER A 98 -5.45 -17.68 1.99
C SER A 98 -4.11 -18.37 2.28
N ILE A 99 -3.60 -19.13 1.32
CA ILE A 99 -2.27 -19.76 1.42
C ILE A 99 -1.19 -19.01 0.66
N GLY A 100 -1.50 -17.79 0.18
CA GLY A 100 -0.70 -16.88 -0.65
C GLY A 100 -0.02 -17.51 -1.86
N ALA A 101 -0.56 -18.61 -2.36
CA ALA A 101 0.01 -19.29 -3.51
C ALA A 101 -0.34 -18.49 -4.76
N SER A 102 0.62 -18.35 -5.67
CA SER A 102 0.34 -17.71 -6.95
C SER A 102 1.13 -18.38 -8.07
N GLY A 103 0.52 -18.41 -9.24
CA GLY A 103 1.11 -18.85 -10.48
C GLY A 103 0.43 -18.14 -11.64
N LEU A 104 1.09 -18.06 -12.79
CA LEU A 104 0.36 -17.71 -14.01
C LEU A 104 -0.11 -19.02 -14.66
N GLY A 105 -1.21 -18.92 -15.38
CA GLY A 105 -1.91 -20.08 -15.86
C GLY A 105 -2.85 -19.75 -17.00
N TRP A 106 -3.72 -20.71 -17.27
CA TRP A 106 -4.81 -20.55 -18.22
C TRP A 106 -6.08 -21.13 -17.64
N GLU A 107 -7.16 -20.40 -17.84
CA GLU A 107 -8.50 -20.95 -17.84
C GLU A 107 -8.70 -21.70 -19.17
N VAL A 108 -9.01 -22.99 -19.11
CA VAL A 108 -9.30 -23.78 -20.31
C VAL A 108 -10.81 -23.87 -20.52
N SER A 109 -11.28 -23.20 -21.57
CA SER A 109 -12.68 -23.21 -21.99
C SER A 109 -12.90 -24.21 -23.12
N CYS A 110 -13.98 -25.00 -23.04
CA CYS A 110 -14.45 -25.92 -24.07
C CYS A 110 -15.87 -25.53 -24.47
N ASN A 111 -16.07 -25.10 -25.71
CA ASN A 111 -17.33 -24.56 -26.23
C ASN A 111 -17.92 -23.44 -25.34
N GLY A 112 -17.06 -22.59 -24.78
CA GLY A 112 -17.46 -21.50 -23.87
C GLY A 112 -17.58 -21.92 -22.40
N MET A 113 -17.57 -23.21 -22.08
CA MET A 113 -17.60 -23.70 -20.69
C MET A 113 -16.19 -23.90 -20.15
N GLU A 114 -15.84 -23.23 -19.06
CA GLU A 114 -14.60 -23.46 -18.32
C GLU A 114 -14.58 -24.89 -17.76
N ILE A 115 -13.66 -25.74 -18.23
CA ILE A 115 -13.55 -27.15 -17.83
C ILE A 115 -12.32 -27.44 -16.97
N THR A 116 -11.26 -26.64 -17.06
CA THR A 116 -9.98 -26.90 -16.38
C THR A 116 -9.26 -25.59 -16.04
N GLN A 117 -8.65 -25.53 -14.85
CA GLN A 117 -7.65 -24.51 -14.51
C GLN A 117 -6.24 -25.09 -14.66
N PHE A 118 -5.40 -24.42 -15.43
CA PHE A 118 -3.99 -24.77 -15.61
C PHE A 118 -3.12 -23.74 -14.89
N THR A 119 -2.11 -24.13 -14.11
CA THR A 119 -1.32 -23.16 -13.32
C THR A 119 0.13 -23.58 -13.16
N TYR A 120 1.07 -22.67 -13.45
CA TYR A 120 2.48 -22.84 -13.13
C TYR A 120 2.82 -22.09 -11.85
N MET A 121 2.87 -22.80 -10.72
CA MET A 121 3.06 -22.14 -9.41
C MET A 121 4.45 -21.52 -9.31
N GLN A 122 4.50 -20.20 -9.12
CA GLN A 122 5.73 -19.46 -8.91
C GLN A 122 6.07 -19.36 -7.41
N GLN A 123 5.04 -19.23 -6.59
CA GLN A 123 5.17 -19.20 -5.14
C GLN A 123 4.05 -19.97 -4.46
N VAL A 124 4.41 -20.62 -3.37
CA VAL A 124 3.52 -21.19 -2.36
C VAL A 124 4.15 -20.80 -1.02
N GLY A 125 3.44 -20.67 0.09
CA GLY A 125 4.12 -20.22 1.33
C GLY A 125 4.71 -18.77 1.36
N GLY A 126 4.75 -18.02 0.24
CA GLY A 126 5.40 -16.71 0.09
C GLY A 126 6.88 -16.94 -0.19
N VAL A 127 7.16 -18.19 -0.53
CA VAL A 127 8.41 -18.83 -0.81
C VAL A 127 8.33 -19.15 -2.29
N GLU A 128 9.34 -18.72 -3.02
CA GLU A 128 9.45 -19.08 -4.42
C GLU A 128 9.65 -20.59 -4.55
N CYS A 129 8.92 -21.20 -5.47
CA CYS A 129 9.11 -22.60 -5.82
C CYS A 129 10.52 -22.79 -6.38
N VAL A 130 11.29 -23.71 -5.79
CA VAL A 130 12.66 -24.02 -6.23
C VAL A 130 12.67 -24.56 -7.67
N THR A 131 11.70 -25.41 -7.98
CA THR A 131 11.39 -25.91 -9.32
C THR A 131 9.93 -25.60 -9.61
N ILE A 132 9.59 -25.21 -10.83
CA ILE A 132 8.23 -24.80 -11.14
C ILE A 132 7.35 -26.03 -11.38
N PRO A 133 6.32 -26.29 -10.55
CA PRO A 133 5.33 -27.33 -10.83
C PRO A 133 4.33 -26.84 -11.88
N GLY A 134 3.86 -27.77 -12.71
CA GLY A 134 2.65 -27.61 -13.51
C GLY A 134 1.47 -28.24 -12.79
N GLU A 135 0.46 -27.45 -12.52
CA GLU A 135 -0.83 -27.86 -11.93
C GLU A 135 -1.90 -27.90 -13.00
N ILE A 136 -2.68 -28.99 -13.00
CA ILE A 136 -3.87 -29.16 -13.83
C ILE A 136 -5.03 -29.55 -12.91
N ALA A 137 -6.05 -28.70 -12.82
CA ALA A 137 -7.23 -28.92 -12.00
C ALA A 137 -8.47 -29.03 -12.90
N TYR A 138 -8.90 -30.25 -13.18
CA TYR A 138 -10.06 -30.55 -14.02
C TYR A 138 -11.36 -30.42 -13.20
N GLY A 139 -12.36 -29.73 -13.74
CA GLY A 139 -13.73 -29.70 -13.20
C GLY A 139 -14.57 -30.85 -13.74
N LEU A 140 -14.67 -31.94 -12.98
CA LEU A 140 -15.23 -33.21 -13.46
C LEU A 140 -16.70 -33.10 -13.89
N GLU A 141 -17.51 -32.38 -13.14
CA GLU A 141 -18.93 -32.21 -13.45
C GLU A 141 -19.12 -31.51 -14.80
N ARG A 142 -18.38 -30.44 -15.05
CA ARG A 142 -18.49 -29.67 -16.30
C ARG A 142 -18.02 -30.48 -17.51
N ILE A 143 -16.92 -31.23 -17.35
CA ILE A 143 -16.45 -32.16 -18.38
C ILE A 143 -17.52 -33.22 -18.69
N ALA A 144 -18.11 -33.82 -17.64
CA ALA A 144 -19.17 -34.81 -17.80
C ALA A 144 -20.42 -34.22 -18.48
N MET A 145 -20.78 -32.97 -18.20
CA MET A 145 -21.90 -32.28 -18.86
C MET A 145 -21.66 -32.09 -20.35
N VAL A 146 -20.42 -31.77 -20.75
CA VAL A 146 -20.03 -31.66 -22.17
C VAL A 146 -20.08 -33.02 -22.86
N LEU A 147 -19.68 -34.10 -22.17
CA LEU A 147 -19.67 -35.45 -22.73
C LEU A 147 -21.05 -36.09 -22.85
N GLN A 148 -21.90 -35.93 -21.82
CA GLN A 148 -23.25 -36.49 -21.78
C GLN A 148 -24.29 -35.57 -22.44
N ASP A 149 -23.90 -34.38 -22.88
CA ASP A 149 -24.76 -33.37 -23.51
C ASP A 149 -26.01 -33.01 -22.68
N VAL A 150 -25.84 -32.90 -21.36
CA VAL A 150 -26.91 -32.56 -20.41
C VAL A 150 -26.87 -31.09 -20.00
N ASP A 151 -28.04 -30.50 -19.76
CA ASP A 151 -28.16 -29.07 -19.43
C ASP A 151 -27.91 -28.75 -17.97
N SER A 152 -28.01 -29.76 -17.11
CA SER A 152 -27.88 -29.63 -15.66
C SER A 152 -27.00 -30.73 -15.09
N VAL A 153 -26.12 -30.35 -14.16
CA VAL A 153 -25.27 -31.29 -13.43
C VAL A 153 -26.09 -32.36 -12.71
N TYR A 154 -27.30 -32.05 -12.25
CA TYR A 154 -28.16 -33.02 -11.56
C TYR A 154 -28.74 -34.10 -12.48
N GLU A 155 -28.68 -33.90 -13.79
CA GLU A 155 -29.14 -34.85 -14.80
C GLU A 155 -28.03 -35.80 -15.27
N LEU A 156 -26.78 -35.55 -14.86
CA LEU A 156 -25.66 -36.41 -15.17
C LEU A 156 -25.93 -37.83 -14.67
N THR A 157 -25.71 -38.80 -15.54
CA THR A 157 -25.69 -40.20 -15.18
C THR A 157 -24.37 -40.47 -14.45
N TRP A 158 -24.47 -40.87 -13.17
CA TRP A 158 -23.33 -41.10 -12.29
C TRP A 158 -22.71 -42.48 -12.49
N ASP A 159 -23.55 -43.48 -12.76
CA ASP A 159 -23.14 -44.86 -13.01
C ASP A 159 -24.02 -45.55 -14.06
N ASP A 160 -23.59 -46.74 -14.49
CA ASP A 160 -24.28 -47.54 -15.51
C ASP A 160 -25.64 -48.10 -15.05
N THR A 161 -26.01 -47.91 -13.78
CA THR A 161 -27.30 -48.36 -13.24
C THR A 161 -28.41 -47.32 -13.42
N GLY A 162 -28.07 -46.14 -13.94
CA GLY A 162 -29.00 -45.05 -14.21
C GLY A 162 -29.20 -44.09 -13.03
N VAL A 163 -28.39 -44.21 -11.97
CA VAL A 163 -28.37 -43.26 -10.86
C VAL A 163 -27.89 -41.90 -11.38
N LYS A 164 -28.63 -40.84 -11.07
CA LYS A 164 -28.25 -39.48 -11.45
C LYS A 164 -27.43 -38.81 -10.36
N TYR A 165 -26.60 -37.85 -10.74
CA TYR A 165 -25.88 -36.99 -9.80
C TYR A 165 -26.83 -36.29 -8.81
N GLY A 166 -28.02 -35.89 -9.30
CA GLY A 166 -29.08 -35.31 -8.47
C GLY A 166 -29.57 -36.24 -7.36
N ASP A 167 -29.61 -37.55 -7.60
CA ASP A 167 -30.06 -38.53 -6.60
C ASP A 167 -29.12 -38.61 -5.40
N ILE A 168 -27.83 -38.30 -5.62
CA ILE A 168 -26.77 -38.39 -4.61
C ILE A 168 -26.53 -37.03 -3.92
N PHE A 169 -26.46 -35.94 -4.69
CA PHE A 169 -25.91 -34.66 -4.22
C PHE A 169 -26.94 -33.52 -4.07
N LEU A 170 -28.14 -33.64 -4.64
CA LEU A 170 -29.11 -32.53 -4.63
C LEU A 170 -29.59 -32.16 -3.23
N ALA A 171 -29.84 -33.16 -2.37
CA ALA A 171 -30.25 -32.93 -0.98
C ALA A 171 -29.15 -32.18 -0.20
N ARG A 172 -27.89 -32.64 -0.37
CA ARG A 172 -26.72 -32.01 0.23
C ARG A 172 -26.55 -30.56 -0.23
N GLU A 173 -26.64 -30.29 -1.52
CA GLU A 173 -26.53 -28.95 -2.07
C GLU A 173 -27.57 -28.00 -1.45
N LYS A 174 -28.83 -28.45 -1.31
CA LYS A 174 -29.91 -27.69 -0.67
C LYS A 174 -29.59 -27.36 0.77
N GLU A 175 -29.32 -28.38 1.59
CA GLU A 175 -29.10 -28.21 3.03
C GLU A 175 -27.88 -27.35 3.33
N PHE A 176 -26.75 -27.61 2.67
CA PHE A 176 -25.51 -26.88 2.95
C PHE A 176 -25.52 -25.46 2.39
N SER A 177 -26.22 -25.20 1.29
CA SER A 177 -26.47 -23.81 0.83
C SER A 177 -27.28 -23.05 1.88
N THR A 178 -28.39 -23.62 2.35
CA THR A 178 -29.23 -22.99 3.37
C THR A 178 -28.45 -22.76 4.67
N LEU A 179 -27.68 -23.75 5.11
CA LEU A 179 -26.82 -23.61 6.29
C LEU A 179 -25.79 -22.47 6.11
N SER A 180 -25.14 -22.42 4.94
CA SER A 180 -24.04 -21.48 4.65
C SER A 180 -24.47 -20.03 4.46
N PHE A 181 -25.70 -19.80 4.00
CA PHE A 181 -26.22 -18.46 3.76
C PHE A 181 -27.11 -17.96 4.90
N GLU A 182 -27.83 -18.84 5.60
CA GLU A 182 -28.94 -18.43 6.47
C GLU A 182 -28.72 -18.80 7.94
N TYR A 183 -28.25 -20.02 8.24
CA TYR A 183 -28.32 -20.57 9.61
C TYR A 183 -27.02 -20.61 10.40
N TYR A 184 -25.84 -20.51 9.79
CA TYR A 184 -24.61 -20.49 10.60
C TYR A 184 -24.61 -19.31 11.57
N ASP A 185 -24.36 -19.65 12.84
CA ASP A 185 -24.16 -18.68 13.92
C ASP A 185 -22.82 -17.96 13.76
N ILE A 186 -22.87 -16.63 13.78
CA ILE A 186 -21.73 -15.78 13.45
C ILE A 186 -20.69 -15.82 14.57
N GLU A 187 -21.13 -15.74 15.83
CA GLU A 187 -20.24 -15.78 16.99
C GLU A 187 -19.49 -17.11 17.07
N PHE A 188 -20.18 -18.22 16.78
CA PHE A 188 -19.60 -19.54 16.67
C PHE A 188 -18.53 -19.62 15.57
N LEU A 189 -18.80 -19.09 14.37
CA LEU A 189 -17.82 -19.10 13.27
C LEU A 189 -16.58 -18.26 13.60
N LEU A 190 -16.77 -17.06 14.17
CA LEU A 190 -15.66 -16.20 14.60
C LEU A 190 -14.82 -16.89 15.69
N SER A 191 -15.47 -17.49 16.68
CA SER A 191 -14.80 -18.29 17.72
C SER A 191 -14.04 -19.48 17.13
N ARG A 192 -14.64 -20.22 16.17
CA ARG A 192 -14.00 -21.35 15.49
C ARG A 192 -12.78 -20.90 14.68
N PHE A 193 -12.84 -19.75 14.03
CA PHE A 193 -11.69 -19.16 13.33
C PHE A 193 -10.56 -18.85 14.31
N GLU A 194 -10.85 -18.14 15.40
CA GLU A 194 -9.86 -17.80 16.43
C GLU A 194 -9.26 -19.02 17.12
N ASN A 195 -10.07 -20.05 17.39
CA ASN A 195 -9.59 -21.29 18.01
C ASN A 195 -8.68 -22.06 17.06
N SER A 196 -9.01 -22.11 15.77
CA SER A 196 -8.14 -22.69 14.73
C SER A 196 -6.83 -21.92 14.64
N GLU A 197 -6.86 -20.59 14.70
CA GLU A 197 -5.67 -19.73 14.69
C GLU A 197 -4.77 -19.98 15.92
N LYS A 198 -5.37 -20.06 17.12
CA LYS A 198 -4.66 -20.36 18.38
C LYS A 198 -4.00 -21.74 18.33
N MET A 199 -4.72 -22.74 17.83
CA MET A 199 -4.20 -24.10 17.70
C MET A 199 -3.09 -24.21 16.65
N CYS A 200 -3.24 -23.53 15.50
CA CYS A 200 -2.18 -23.43 14.49
C CYS A 200 -0.90 -22.87 15.13
N SER A 201 -1.02 -21.74 15.84
CA SER A 201 0.11 -21.09 16.54
C SER A 201 0.77 -22.03 17.54
N LEU A 202 -0.02 -22.76 18.33
CA LEU A 202 0.48 -23.73 19.30
C LEU A 202 1.24 -24.88 18.62
N MET A 203 0.71 -25.46 17.54
CA MET A 203 1.35 -26.58 16.83
C MET A 203 2.69 -26.16 16.23
N VAL A 204 2.75 -24.94 15.72
CA VAL A 204 3.98 -24.32 15.21
C VAL A 204 5.02 -24.17 16.32
N GLU A 205 4.64 -23.61 17.47
CA GLU A 205 5.54 -23.47 18.62
C GLU A 205 6.07 -24.83 19.11
N LYS A 206 5.29 -25.90 18.91
CA LYS A 206 5.67 -27.29 19.22
C LYS A 206 6.48 -27.98 18.11
N ASN A 207 6.84 -27.28 17.03
CA ASN A 207 7.51 -27.85 15.85
C ASN A 207 6.72 -29.00 15.18
N LEU A 208 5.39 -28.88 15.10
CA LEU A 208 4.50 -29.83 14.43
C LEU A 208 3.83 -29.16 13.20
N PRO A 209 4.58 -28.87 12.12
CA PRO A 209 4.11 -28.02 11.03
C PRO A 209 2.97 -28.65 10.21
N LEU A 210 2.93 -29.98 10.05
CA LEU A 210 1.84 -30.67 9.36
C LEU A 210 0.52 -30.54 10.13
N ALA A 211 0.55 -30.71 11.45
CA ALA A 211 -0.61 -30.50 12.31
C ALA A 211 -1.05 -29.03 12.33
N GLY A 212 -0.09 -28.09 12.33
CA GLY A 212 -0.39 -26.67 12.19
C GLY A 212 -1.05 -26.32 10.84
N TYR A 213 -0.61 -26.98 9.76
CA TYR A 213 -1.19 -26.79 8.43
C TYR A 213 -2.66 -27.22 8.34
N ASP A 214 -3.06 -28.29 9.03
CA ASP A 214 -4.47 -28.68 9.12
C ASP A 214 -5.34 -27.60 9.78
N PHE A 215 -4.89 -27.02 10.89
CA PHE A 215 -5.60 -25.90 11.52
C PHE A 215 -5.61 -24.64 10.64
N CYS A 216 -4.58 -24.43 9.83
CA CYS A 216 -4.55 -23.35 8.83
C CYS A 216 -5.61 -23.56 7.74
N ILE A 217 -5.74 -24.78 7.22
CA ILE A 217 -6.80 -25.14 6.27
C ILE A 217 -8.18 -24.93 6.89
N GLN A 218 -8.39 -25.40 8.12
CA GLN A 218 -9.65 -25.22 8.83
C GLN A 218 -10.00 -23.74 9.01
N ALA A 219 -9.03 -22.91 9.39
CA ALA A 219 -9.22 -21.46 9.47
C ALA A 219 -9.60 -20.86 8.11
N SER A 220 -8.95 -21.31 7.02
CA SER A 220 -9.30 -20.88 5.65
C SER A 220 -10.71 -21.32 5.24
N HIS A 221 -11.13 -22.53 5.60
CA HIS A 221 -12.47 -23.01 5.27
C HIS A 221 -13.55 -22.25 6.06
N VAL A 222 -13.33 -22.02 7.36
CA VAL A 222 -14.22 -21.22 8.20
C VAL A 222 -14.32 -19.80 7.65
N LEU A 223 -13.22 -19.21 7.17
CA LEU A 223 -13.27 -17.91 6.50
C LEU A 223 -14.19 -17.91 5.28
N ASN A 224 -14.14 -18.95 4.44
CA ASN A 224 -15.05 -19.06 3.27
C ASN A 224 -16.53 -19.14 3.70
N ILE A 225 -16.84 -19.77 4.84
CA ILE A 225 -18.21 -19.81 5.39
C ILE A 225 -18.62 -18.43 5.92
N ILE A 226 -17.72 -17.71 6.60
CA ILE A 226 -18.03 -16.36 7.07
C ILE A 226 -18.25 -15.43 5.87
N GLU A 227 -17.46 -15.58 4.80
CA GLU A 227 -17.64 -14.86 3.54
C GLU A 227 -19.00 -15.18 2.90
N SER A 228 -19.44 -16.44 2.89
CA SER A 228 -20.76 -16.79 2.34
C SER A 228 -21.92 -16.20 3.13
N ARG A 229 -21.79 -16.05 4.46
CA ARG A 229 -22.80 -15.34 5.28
C ARG A 229 -22.84 -13.84 4.98
N GLY A 230 -21.76 -13.26 4.45
CA GLY A 230 -21.69 -11.85 4.07
C GLY A 230 -21.51 -10.89 5.25
N VAL A 231 -20.94 -11.38 6.35
CA VAL A 231 -20.78 -10.67 7.64
C VAL A 231 -19.52 -9.80 7.66
N ILE A 232 -18.52 -10.14 6.85
CA ILE A 232 -17.24 -9.44 6.79
C ILE A 232 -17.29 -8.38 5.69
N GLY A 233 -17.15 -7.10 6.07
CA GLY A 233 -16.98 -6.00 5.11
C GLY A 233 -15.64 -6.07 4.35
N VAL A 234 -15.56 -5.43 3.18
CA VAL A 234 -14.36 -5.47 2.29
C VAL A 234 -13.05 -5.15 3.02
N ASN A 235 -13.07 -4.15 3.91
CA ASN A 235 -11.90 -3.74 4.68
C ASN A 235 -11.48 -4.79 5.73
N GLU A 236 -12.44 -5.49 6.31
CA GLU A 236 -12.18 -6.49 7.34
C GLU A 236 -11.74 -7.82 6.72
N ARG A 237 -12.23 -8.14 5.51
CA ARG A 237 -11.78 -9.29 4.71
C ARG A 237 -10.27 -9.30 4.52
N ALA A 238 -9.71 -8.15 4.17
CA ALA A 238 -8.26 -7.98 4.03
C ALA A 238 -7.51 -8.32 5.33
N SER A 239 -8.07 -7.97 6.49
CA SER A 239 -7.49 -8.30 7.80
C SER A 239 -7.48 -9.80 8.08
N TYR A 240 -8.59 -10.50 7.81
CA TYR A 240 -8.67 -11.96 7.98
C TYR A 240 -7.71 -12.69 7.04
N ILE A 241 -7.63 -12.31 5.76
CA ILE A 241 -6.68 -12.89 4.80
C ILE A 241 -5.24 -12.68 5.29
N LEU A 242 -4.89 -11.50 5.81
CA LEU A 242 -3.57 -11.23 6.38
C LEU A 242 -3.27 -12.09 7.61
N ARG A 243 -4.26 -12.37 8.45
CA ARG A 243 -4.10 -13.27 9.61
C ARG A 243 -3.82 -14.69 9.15
N VAL A 244 -4.61 -15.25 8.23
CA VAL A 244 -4.36 -16.60 7.67
C VAL A 244 -2.95 -16.65 7.02
N ARG A 245 -2.55 -15.60 6.29
CA ARG A 245 -1.21 -15.49 5.69
C ARG A 245 -0.08 -15.44 6.72
N LYS A 246 -0.29 -14.87 7.92
CA LYS A 246 0.76 -14.70 8.94
C LYS A 246 1.28 -16.04 9.47
N TRP A 247 0.39 -17.01 9.63
CA TRP A 247 0.69 -18.30 10.29
C TRP A 247 1.33 -19.35 9.36
N ARG A 248 1.59 -18.94 8.13
CA ARG A 248 2.24 -19.66 7.04
C ARG A 248 3.77 -19.81 7.18
N THR A 249 4.41 -18.92 7.94
CA THR A 249 5.88 -18.87 8.10
C THR A 249 6.50 -20.03 8.87
N CYS A 250 5.70 -21.04 9.18
CA CYS A 250 6.02 -22.12 10.10
C CYS A 250 6.44 -23.42 9.38
N ALA A 251 6.33 -23.44 8.05
CA ALA A 251 6.92 -24.46 7.20
C ALA A 251 8.18 -23.90 6.52
N ASN A 252 9.26 -23.69 7.30
CA ASN A 252 10.63 -23.73 6.77
C ASN A 252 11.71 -23.70 7.88
N ASN A 253 12.41 -24.82 8.02
CA ASN A 253 13.82 -24.91 8.34
C ASN A 253 14.46 -25.73 7.22
N GLY A 254 15.16 -25.10 6.27
CA GLY A 254 15.97 -25.84 5.31
C GLY A 254 16.41 -25.10 4.04
N SER A 255 17.72 -24.81 3.97
CA SER A 255 18.60 -24.66 2.78
C SER A 255 18.27 -23.52 1.78
N GLY A 256 19.19 -22.72 1.24
CA GLY A 256 20.64 -22.64 1.31
C GLY A 256 21.27 -22.64 -0.09
N LYS A 257 21.97 -21.56 -0.47
CA LYS A 257 23.17 -21.62 -1.35
C LYS A 257 24.13 -20.47 -0.98
N LYS A 258 25.40 -20.84 -0.73
CA LYS A 258 26.54 -20.01 -0.33
C LYS A 258 27.58 -20.02 -1.45
N GLU A 259 28.20 -18.87 -1.70
CA GLU A 259 29.53 -18.80 -2.32
C GLU A 259 30.60 -19.20 -1.30
N ILE A 260 31.64 -19.91 -1.72
CA ILE A 260 32.69 -20.43 -0.84
C ILE A 260 33.98 -19.64 -1.07
N LYS A 261 34.30 -18.73 -0.14
CA LYS A 261 35.60 -18.07 -0.07
C LYS A 261 36.69 -19.07 0.32
N GLY A 262 37.76 -19.12 -0.46
CA GLY A 262 38.93 -19.96 -0.19
C GLY A 262 39.92 -19.36 0.82
N PRO A 263 40.92 -20.14 1.24
CA PRO A 263 42.00 -19.68 2.13
C PRO A 263 42.87 -18.59 1.48
N ARG A 264 43.66 -17.88 2.29
CA ARG A 264 44.65 -16.89 1.80
C ARG A 264 45.74 -17.57 0.98
N VAL A 265 46.28 -16.88 -0.02
CA VAL A 265 47.41 -17.36 -0.85
C VAL A 265 48.66 -17.68 -0.01
N SER A 266 48.84 -17.04 1.16
CA SER A 266 49.94 -17.30 2.10
C SER A 266 49.69 -18.44 3.10
N SER A 267 48.60 -19.20 2.96
CA SER A 267 48.27 -20.31 3.89
C SER A 267 49.11 -21.56 3.59
N SER A 268 49.38 -22.40 4.59
CA SER A 268 50.17 -23.64 4.43
C SER A 268 49.57 -24.61 3.39
N GLU A 269 50.42 -25.37 2.68
CA GLU A 269 50.03 -26.31 1.59
C GLU A 269 48.97 -27.36 1.98
N LYS A 270 48.93 -27.79 3.25
CA LYS A 270 47.86 -28.68 3.77
C LYS A 270 46.45 -28.07 3.74
N VAL A 271 46.34 -26.75 3.88
CA VAL A 271 45.05 -26.05 3.91
C VAL A 271 44.54 -25.80 2.48
N ILE A 272 45.45 -25.50 1.55
CA ILE A 272 45.17 -25.30 0.13
C ILE A 272 44.75 -26.62 -0.53
N SER A 273 45.49 -27.71 -0.28
CA SER A 273 45.14 -29.06 -0.76
C SER A 273 43.80 -29.56 -0.19
N GLY A 274 43.50 -29.26 1.08
CA GLY A 274 42.19 -29.55 1.67
C GLY A 274 41.03 -28.78 1.03
N PHE A 275 41.27 -27.54 0.59
CA PHE A 275 40.28 -26.73 -0.12
C PHE A 275 40.05 -27.22 -1.55
N LEU A 276 41.10 -27.57 -2.29
CA LEU A 276 41.00 -28.16 -3.64
C LEU A 276 40.19 -29.46 -3.65
N ARG A 277 40.40 -30.32 -2.65
CA ARG A 277 39.63 -31.58 -2.48
C ARG A 277 38.16 -31.34 -2.14
N LYS A 278 37.87 -30.23 -1.43
CA LYS A 278 36.51 -29.83 -1.04
C LYS A 278 35.72 -29.21 -2.21
N VAL A 279 36.40 -28.57 -3.15
CA VAL A 279 35.80 -27.90 -4.32
C VAL A 279 35.87 -28.77 -5.59
N GLY A 280 36.57 -29.91 -5.54
CA GLY A 280 36.59 -30.91 -6.61
C GLY A 280 37.51 -30.55 -7.79
N LYS A 281 38.62 -29.85 -7.53
CA LYS A 281 39.53 -29.28 -8.53
C LYS A 281 40.95 -29.83 -8.37
N SER A 282 41.66 -30.03 -9.49
CA SER A 282 42.89 -30.83 -9.53
C SER A 282 44.17 -30.02 -9.33
N SER A 283 44.16 -28.73 -9.68
CA SER A 283 45.29 -27.82 -9.46
C SER A 283 44.86 -26.43 -8.97
N VAL A 284 45.81 -25.67 -8.43
CA VAL A 284 45.60 -24.30 -7.92
C VAL A 284 45.36 -23.30 -9.06
N GLU A 285 45.74 -23.64 -10.30
CA GLU A 285 45.57 -22.78 -11.48
C GLU A 285 44.10 -22.62 -11.90
N GLU A 286 43.19 -23.51 -11.46
CA GLU A 286 41.75 -23.43 -11.74
C GLU A 286 41.00 -22.48 -10.78
N LEU A 287 41.72 -21.74 -9.91
CA LEU A 287 41.16 -20.82 -8.91
C LEU A 287 41.56 -19.37 -9.22
N GLU A 288 40.60 -18.44 -9.18
CA GLU A 288 40.84 -17.00 -9.29
C GLU A 288 41.44 -16.44 -8.00
N ILE A 289 42.50 -15.62 -8.10
CA ILE A 289 43.04 -14.89 -6.96
C ILE A 289 42.44 -13.49 -6.94
N ARG A 290 41.71 -13.14 -5.88
CA ARG A 290 41.21 -11.77 -5.66
C ARG A 290 41.81 -11.17 -4.40
N GLU A 291 42.17 -9.90 -4.51
CA GLU A 291 42.75 -9.12 -3.43
C GLU A 291 41.64 -8.37 -2.69
N VAL A 292 41.49 -8.65 -1.39
CA VAL A 292 40.50 -7.99 -0.54
C VAL A 292 41.24 -7.41 0.66
N SER A 293 41.26 -6.08 0.74
CA SER A 293 41.95 -5.33 1.82
C SER A 293 43.48 -5.59 1.91
N GLY A 294 44.16 -5.71 0.77
CA GLY A 294 45.62 -5.86 0.70
C GLY A 294 46.15 -7.30 0.85
N GLU A 295 45.27 -8.29 0.97
CA GLU A 295 45.63 -9.71 1.04
C GLU A 295 44.89 -10.53 -0.03
N LYS A 296 45.57 -11.52 -0.61
CA LYS A 296 45.10 -12.32 -1.74
C LYS A 296 44.41 -13.62 -1.28
N PHE A 297 43.24 -13.94 -1.83
CA PHE A 297 42.44 -15.15 -1.53
C PHE A 297 42.02 -15.88 -2.82
N TYR A 298 41.81 -17.20 -2.75
CA TYR A 298 41.32 -18.04 -3.86
C TYR A 298 39.78 -18.08 -4.00
N TYR A 299 39.26 -18.00 -5.22
CA TYR A 299 37.85 -18.03 -5.66
C TYR A 299 37.68 -18.97 -6.88
N SER A 300 36.47 -19.36 -7.29
CA SER A 300 36.22 -20.27 -8.43
C SER A 300 35.08 -19.75 -9.31
N SER A 301 35.34 -19.52 -10.61
CA SER A 301 34.35 -19.16 -11.65
C SER A 301 34.78 -19.70 -13.02
N SER A 302 33.81 -20.08 -13.88
CA SER A 302 34.02 -20.58 -15.25
C SER A 302 33.95 -19.46 -16.30
N VAL A 303 34.78 -19.54 -17.35
CA VAL A 303 34.93 -18.54 -18.42
C VAL A 303 34.48 -19.13 -19.77
N LEU A 304 33.83 -18.31 -20.62
CA LEU A 304 33.53 -18.59 -22.03
C LEU A 304 34.38 -17.71 -22.96
N SER A 305 34.77 -18.27 -24.11
CA SER A 305 35.74 -17.73 -25.07
C SER A 305 35.12 -17.02 -26.27
N LEU A 306 35.89 -16.09 -26.85
CA LEU A 306 35.62 -15.31 -28.08
C LEU A 306 35.53 -16.15 -29.37
N LYS A 307 34.58 -15.81 -30.28
CA LYS A 307 34.78 -15.50 -31.73
C LYS A 307 33.47 -15.36 -32.56
N ASP A 308 33.62 -14.59 -33.66
CA ASP A 308 32.84 -14.43 -34.92
C ASP A 308 31.71 -13.38 -35.01
N LEU A 309 31.63 -12.65 -36.13
CA LEU A 309 30.76 -11.48 -36.37
C LEU A 309 29.24 -11.78 -36.25
N THR A 310 28.84 -13.03 -36.46
CA THR A 310 27.47 -13.52 -36.19
C THR A 310 27.20 -13.71 -34.69
N SER A 311 28.24 -13.89 -33.88
CA SER A 311 28.15 -13.99 -32.42
C SER A 311 27.82 -12.65 -31.78
N GLU A 312 28.30 -11.51 -32.31
CA GLU A 312 27.98 -10.19 -31.76
C GLU A 312 26.49 -9.84 -31.91
N VAL A 313 25.88 -10.17 -33.05
CA VAL A 313 24.44 -9.99 -33.26
C VAL A 313 23.66 -10.95 -32.36
N ALA A 314 24.09 -12.21 -32.25
CA ALA A 314 23.49 -13.16 -31.33
C ALA A 314 23.60 -12.69 -29.86
N GLU A 315 24.75 -12.12 -29.45
CA GLU A 315 24.97 -11.55 -28.12
C GLU A 315 24.12 -10.31 -27.86
N ALA A 316 23.97 -9.41 -28.84
CA ALA A 316 23.11 -8.24 -28.72
C ALA A 316 21.62 -8.64 -28.62
N ILE A 317 21.19 -9.62 -29.42
CA ILE A 317 19.85 -10.19 -29.34
C ILE A 317 19.66 -10.88 -27.98
N GLN A 318 20.61 -11.69 -27.54
CA GLN A 318 20.60 -12.34 -26.22
C GLN A 318 20.50 -11.32 -25.09
N CYS A 319 21.33 -10.26 -25.13
CA CYS A 319 21.31 -9.17 -24.15
C CYS A 319 19.96 -8.42 -24.15
N THR A 320 19.34 -8.24 -25.32
CA THR A 320 18.02 -7.63 -25.44
C THR A 320 16.93 -8.53 -24.84
N ILE A 321 17.01 -9.83 -25.07
CA ILE A 321 16.10 -10.83 -24.51
C ILE A 321 16.24 -10.87 -22.97
N ASP A 322 17.48 -10.90 -22.48
CA ASP A 322 17.78 -10.95 -21.04
C ASP A 322 17.30 -9.70 -20.30
N ASN A 323 17.30 -8.54 -20.98
CA ASN A 323 16.86 -7.25 -20.44
C ASN A 323 15.44 -6.84 -20.87
N PHE A 324 14.68 -7.73 -21.53
CA PHE A 324 13.37 -7.38 -22.07
C PHE A 324 12.43 -6.93 -20.93
N PRO A 325 11.75 -5.78 -21.05
CA PRO A 325 10.92 -5.24 -19.98
C PRO A 325 9.59 -6.00 -19.86
N LEU A 326 9.66 -7.19 -19.28
CA LEU A 326 8.49 -8.02 -19.00
C LEU A 326 7.76 -7.50 -17.77
N HIS A 327 6.51 -7.08 -17.95
CA HIS A 327 5.61 -6.68 -16.88
C HIS A 327 5.31 -7.84 -15.90
N LYS A 328 5.34 -9.08 -16.41
CA LYS A 328 5.21 -10.33 -15.65
C LYS A 328 6.37 -11.26 -15.99
N ARG A 329 7.01 -11.83 -14.99
CA ARG A 329 8.16 -12.74 -15.15
C ARG A 329 7.81 -14.09 -14.56
N MET A 330 7.97 -15.15 -15.34
CA MET A 330 7.81 -16.54 -14.88
C MET A 330 9.02 -17.37 -15.20
N ARG A 331 9.25 -18.40 -14.39
CA ARG A 331 10.11 -19.54 -14.75
C ARG A 331 9.25 -20.74 -15.15
N TRP A 332 9.85 -21.70 -15.82
CA TRP A 332 9.26 -23.02 -16.10
C TRP A 332 10.32 -24.11 -16.05
N GLY A 333 9.89 -25.32 -15.73
CA GLY A 333 10.76 -26.50 -15.68
C GLY A 333 11.93 -26.32 -14.71
N THR A 334 13.13 -26.65 -15.19
CA THR A 334 14.41 -26.52 -14.47
C THR A 334 15.26 -25.32 -14.89
N GLY A 335 14.75 -24.50 -15.83
CA GLY A 335 15.47 -23.35 -16.37
C GLY A 335 15.58 -22.19 -15.39
N VAL A 336 16.63 -21.38 -15.54
CA VAL A 336 16.89 -20.19 -14.71
C VAL A 336 16.38 -18.89 -15.35
N GLY A 337 16.01 -18.92 -16.63
CA GLY A 337 15.55 -17.77 -17.39
C GLY A 337 14.08 -17.42 -17.14
N TYR A 338 13.72 -16.16 -17.40
CA TYR A 338 12.37 -15.64 -17.20
C TYR A 338 11.70 -15.26 -18.53
N TRP A 339 10.41 -15.55 -18.66
CA TRP A 339 9.55 -15.07 -19.75
C TRP A 339 8.09 -15.02 -19.29
N VAL A 340 7.20 -14.48 -20.13
CA VAL A 340 5.76 -14.37 -19.81
C VAL A 340 4.98 -15.68 -20.00
N ARG A 341 5.51 -16.61 -20.79
CA ARG A 341 4.89 -17.92 -21.11
C ARG A 341 5.94 -18.98 -21.41
N PRO A 342 5.65 -20.29 -21.27
CA PRO A 342 6.57 -21.34 -21.68
C PRO A 342 6.98 -21.16 -23.14
N VAL A 343 8.28 -21.09 -23.38
CA VAL A 343 8.83 -20.98 -24.73
C VAL A 343 8.91 -22.39 -25.32
N ILE A 344 8.14 -22.66 -26.36
CA ILE A 344 8.13 -23.96 -27.07
C ILE A 344 9.20 -23.97 -28.16
N ASN A 345 9.36 -22.85 -28.85
CA ASN A 345 10.29 -22.70 -29.95
C ASN A 345 10.84 -21.27 -30.01
N VAL A 346 12.11 -21.13 -30.39
CA VAL A 346 12.75 -19.83 -30.65
C VAL A 346 13.22 -19.85 -32.10
N LEU A 347 12.68 -18.95 -32.91
CA LEU A 347 13.11 -18.76 -34.29
C LEU A 347 14.05 -17.55 -34.34
N CYS A 348 15.31 -17.76 -34.71
CA CYS A 348 16.28 -16.67 -34.88
C CYS A 348 17.17 -16.98 -36.08
N VAL A 349 16.84 -16.38 -37.22
CA VAL A 349 17.50 -16.62 -38.51
C VAL A 349 17.96 -15.30 -39.09
N MET A 350 19.21 -15.25 -39.55
CA MET A 350 19.78 -14.12 -40.27
C MET A 350 20.44 -14.63 -41.55
N ASN A 351 20.04 -14.10 -42.71
CA ASN A 351 20.53 -14.52 -44.02
C ASN A 351 20.42 -16.04 -44.30
N GLY A 352 19.43 -16.72 -43.70
CA GLY A 352 19.24 -18.16 -43.83
C GLY A 352 20.03 -19.02 -42.83
N GLU A 353 20.90 -18.43 -42.02
CA GLU A 353 21.66 -19.11 -40.96
C GLU A 353 21.01 -18.89 -39.59
N VAL A 354 21.07 -19.92 -38.73
CA VAL A 354 20.54 -19.85 -37.36
C VAL A 354 21.54 -19.14 -36.45
N LEU A 355 21.09 -18.10 -35.75
CA LEU A 355 21.90 -17.42 -34.73
C LEU A 355 21.84 -18.18 -33.40
N SER A 356 22.98 -18.29 -32.72
CA SER A 356 23.11 -19.00 -31.44
C SER A 356 22.55 -18.18 -30.26
N VAL A 357 21.23 -18.02 -30.23
CA VAL A 357 20.50 -17.33 -29.16
C VAL A 357 19.72 -18.36 -28.35
N SER A 358 19.57 -18.14 -27.05
CA SER A 358 18.75 -18.99 -26.18
C SER A 358 17.78 -18.17 -25.33
N VAL A 359 16.54 -18.61 -25.23
CA VAL A 359 15.54 -17.97 -24.36
C VAL A 359 15.08 -18.99 -23.35
N ALA A 360 15.44 -18.73 -22.08
CA ALA A 360 14.99 -19.51 -20.93
C ALA A 360 15.06 -21.04 -21.14
N GLY A 361 16.22 -21.48 -21.61
CA GLY A 361 16.58 -22.89 -21.80
C GLY A 361 16.30 -23.46 -23.19
N VAL A 362 15.65 -22.72 -24.10
CA VAL A 362 15.40 -23.14 -25.48
C VAL A 362 16.35 -22.43 -26.44
N THR A 363 17.10 -23.20 -27.22
CA THR A 363 18.03 -22.68 -28.24
C THR A 363 17.29 -22.38 -29.54
N ALA A 364 17.69 -21.28 -30.18
CA ALA A 364 17.12 -20.87 -31.46
C ALA A 364 17.38 -21.88 -32.58
N ASN A 365 16.44 -21.95 -33.52
CA ASN A 365 16.54 -22.74 -34.75
C ASN A 365 15.88 -21.98 -35.93
N ASN A 366 15.80 -22.62 -37.10
CA ASN A 366 15.15 -22.11 -38.31
C ASN A 366 13.85 -22.83 -38.64
N ILE A 367 13.27 -23.55 -37.69
CA ILE A 367 12.05 -24.34 -37.91
C ILE A 367 10.89 -23.58 -37.30
N THR A 368 9.82 -23.43 -38.07
CA THR A 368 8.54 -22.94 -37.57
C THR A 368 7.43 -23.92 -37.89
N TYR A 369 6.29 -23.71 -37.25
CA TYR A 369 5.07 -24.44 -37.48
C TYR A 369 3.96 -23.46 -37.86
N GLY A 370 3.00 -23.91 -38.66
CA GLY A 370 1.73 -23.20 -38.84
C GLY A 370 0.88 -23.30 -37.56
N ASN A 371 -0.43 -23.08 -37.68
CA ASN A 371 -1.33 -23.26 -36.55
C ASN A 371 -1.19 -24.69 -35.99
N LEU A 372 -0.64 -24.83 -34.77
CA LEU A 372 -0.33 -26.14 -34.18
C LEU A 372 -1.55 -27.06 -34.04
N ARG A 373 -2.76 -26.49 -34.06
CA ARG A 373 -4.01 -27.22 -33.88
C ARG A 373 -4.62 -27.67 -35.20
N PHE A 374 -4.64 -26.78 -36.21
CA PHE A 374 -5.40 -26.99 -37.46
C PHE A 374 -4.53 -27.11 -38.72
N ALA A 375 -3.28 -26.65 -38.69
CA ALA A 375 -2.34 -26.66 -39.81
C ALA A 375 -0.89 -26.80 -39.30
N ASN A 376 -0.60 -27.93 -38.63
CA ASN A 376 0.73 -28.23 -38.06
C ASN A 376 1.74 -28.66 -39.13
N HIS A 377 1.89 -27.84 -40.16
CA HIS A 377 2.91 -28.03 -41.18
C HIS A 377 4.23 -27.49 -40.67
N ARG A 378 5.29 -28.29 -40.79
CA ARG A 378 6.65 -27.87 -40.46
C ARG A 378 7.25 -27.14 -41.65
N TYR A 379 7.83 -25.97 -41.41
CA TYR A 379 8.50 -25.18 -42.44
C TYR A 379 9.87 -24.69 -41.96
N THR A 380 10.82 -24.63 -42.89
CA THR A 380 12.18 -24.14 -42.61
C THR A 380 12.28 -22.71 -43.11
N VAL A 381 12.44 -21.77 -42.18
CA VAL A 381 12.46 -20.34 -42.46
C VAL A 381 13.84 -19.93 -42.94
N THR A 382 13.89 -19.35 -44.14
CA THR A 382 15.09 -18.74 -44.71
C THR A 382 14.95 -17.22 -44.84
N LYS A 383 13.74 -16.75 -45.19
CA LYS A 383 13.39 -15.33 -45.37
C LYS A 383 12.11 -14.95 -44.61
N VAL A 384 12.02 -13.69 -44.21
CA VAL A 384 10.89 -13.15 -43.44
C VAL A 384 9.60 -13.12 -44.26
N ASP A 385 9.65 -12.74 -45.54
CA ASP A 385 8.45 -12.68 -46.39
C ASP A 385 7.84 -14.06 -46.62
N GLU A 386 8.69 -15.08 -46.83
CA GLU A 386 8.26 -16.47 -46.96
C GLU A 386 7.66 -17.00 -45.65
N TYR A 387 8.21 -16.60 -44.51
CA TYR A 387 7.69 -16.94 -43.19
C TYR A 387 6.29 -16.35 -42.94
N LEU A 388 6.08 -15.06 -43.22
CA LEU A 388 4.77 -14.42 -43.04
C LEU A 388 3.73 -15.01 -44.01
N ASN A 389 4.11 -15.28 -45.26
CA ASN A 389 3.24 -15.94 -46.23
C ASN A 389 2.93 -17.40 -45.82
N PHE A 390 3.89 -18.11 -45.26
CA PHE A 390 3.67 -19.46 -44.73
C PHE A 390 2.65 -19.42 -43.57
N LEU A 391 2.80 -18.50 -42.61
CA LEU A 391 1.88 -18.37 -41.48
C LEU A 391 0.47 -18.00 -41.92
N SER A 392 0.32 -17.02 -42.83
CA SER A 392 -0.99 -16.59 -43.32
C SER A 392 -1.72 -17.71 -44.08
N ASN A 393 -1.00 -18.49 -44.90
CA ASN A 393 -1.54 -19.66 -45.59
C ASN A 393 -1.89 -20.82 -44.65
N ASN A 394 -1.30 -20.88 -43.46
CA ASN A 394 -1.49 -21.95 -42.47
C ASN A 394 -2.25 -21.46 -41.22
N MET A 395 -3.21 -20.55 -41.41
CA MET A 395 -4.16 -20.09 -40.38
C MET A 395 -3.49 -19.45 -39.16
N VAL A 396 -2.56 -18.52 -39.39
CA VAL A 396 -1.95 -17.67 -38.36
C VAL A 396 -1.86 -16.24 -38.87
N ILE A 397 -2.58 -15.31 -38.22
CA ILE A 397 -2.46 -13.86 -38.47
C ILE A 397 -1.57 -13.28 -37.38
N VAL A 398 -0.38 -12.82 -37.78
CA VAL A 398 0.66 -12.36 -36.83
C VAL A 398 0.29 -11.02 -36.19
N ASP A 399 -0.16 -10.06 -36.99
CA ASP A 399 -0.49 -8.71 -36.53
C ASP A 399 -1.84 -8.71 -35.77
N VAL A 400 -1.82 -8.12 -34.56
CA VAL A 400 -3.01 -7.99 -33.69
C VAL A 400 -4.03 -7.02 -34.30
N GLU A 401 -3.59 -5.94 -34.94
CA GLU A 401 -4.49 -4.99 -35.58
C GLU A 401 -5.16 -5.58 -36.82
N GLU A 402 -4.47 -6.45 -37.57
CA GLU A 402 -5.08 -7.21 -38.67
C GLU A 402 -6.12 -8.20 -38.15
N ARG A 403 -5.83 -8.93 -37.06
CA ARG A 403 -6.82 -9.79 -36.40
C ARG A 403 -8.05 -8.99 -35.95
N ARG A 404 -7.83 -7.81 -35.37
CA ARG A 404 -8.92 -6.92 -34.92
C ARG A 404 -9.77 -6.44 -36.11
N LYS A 405 -9.15 -6.04 -37.22
CA LYS A 405 -9.86 -5.67 -38.45
C LYS A 405 -10.67 -6.84 -39.00
N CYS A 406 -10.08 -8.03 -39.08
CA CYS A 406 -10.75 -9.23 -39.55
C CYS A 406 -12.01 -9.57 -38.72
N ILE A 407 -11.94 -9.44 -37.38
CA ILE A 407 -13.10 -9.62 -36.49
C ILE A 407 -14.18 -8.57 -36.78
N LEU A 408 -13.81 -7.30 -36.93
CA LEU A 408 -14.76 -6.22 -37.18
C LEU A 408 -15.40 -6.30 -38.57
N GLU A 409 -14.66 -6.73 -39.58
CA GLU A 409 -15.17 -6.98 -40.93
C GLU A 409 -16.20 -8.12 -40.92
N GLN A 410 -15.88 -9.26 -40.32
CA GLN A 410 -16.83 -10.36 -40.14
C GLN A 410 -18.07 -9.92 -39.35
N LEU A 411 -17.90 -9.07 -38.33
CA LEU A 411 -19.01 -8.57 -37.51
C LEU A 411 -19.91 -7.64 -38.31
N ASN A 412 -19.34 -6.70 -39.05
CA ASN A 412 -20.09 -5.77 -39.89
C ASN A 412 -20.80 -6.51 -41.03
N GLU A 413 -20.16 -7.51 -41.64
CA GLU A 413 -20.77 -8.34 -42.69
C GLU A 413 -21.99 -9.09 -42.15
N GLN A 414 -21.87 -9.78 -41.01
CA GLN A 414 -22.98 -10.55 -40.43
C GLN A 414 -24.09 -9.68 -39.82
N ILE A 415 -23.78 -8.43 -39.43
CA ILE A 415 -24.78 -7.46 -38.95
C ILE A 415 -25.40 -6.66 -40.10
N SER A 416 -24.76 -6.61 -41.28
CA SER A 416 -25.26 -5.86 -42.44
C SER A 416 -26.67 -6.32 -42.82
N GLY A 417 -27.62 -5.37 -42.83
CA GLY A 417 -29.05 -5.66 -43.03
C GLY A 417 -29.88 -5.85 -41.75
N THR A 418 -29.25 -5.93 -40.57
CA THR A 418 -29.93 -5.92 -39.26
C THR A 418 -29.81 -4.57 -38.57
N LYS A 419 -30.80 -4.17 -37.77
CA LYS A 419 -30.79 -2.90 -37.00
C LYS A 419 -30.04 -3.02 -35.65
N LEU A 420 -29.04 -3.89 -35.57
CA LEU A 420 -28.28 -4.17 -34.34
C LEU A 420 -27.08 -3.23 -34.23
N LYS A 421 -26.79 -2.80 -33.00
CA LYS A 421 -25.58 -2.04 -32.65
C LYS A 421 -24.74 -2.85 -31.67
N TYR A 422 -23.44 -2.92 -31.88
CA TYR A 422 -22.53 -3.57 -30.93
C TYR A 422 -21.91 -2.56 -29.97
N ASP A 423 -21.58 -3.01 -28.76
CA ASP A 423 -20.86 -2.20 -27.78
C ASP A 423 -19.38 -2.02 -28.22
N GLN A 424 -18.81 -0.83 -28.10
CA GLN A 424 -17.41 -0.57 -28.46
C GLN A 424 -16.48 -0.80 -27.27
N ASN A 425 -16.65 -1.93 -26.58
CA ASN A 425 -15.80 -2.27 -25.44
C ASN A 425 -14.41 -2.65 -25.95
N ALA A 426 -13.47 -1.70 -25.86
CA ALA A 426 -12.10 -1.87 -26.36
C ALA A 426 -11.39 -3.08 -25.75
N ARG A 427 -11.63 -3.36 -24.46
CA ARG A 427 -11.01 -4.48 -23.74
C ARG A 427 -11.44 -5.83 -24.32
N ILE A 428 -12.73 -6.01 -24.61
CA ILE A 428 -13.24 -7.27 -25.18
C ILE A 428 -12.70 -7.48 -26.60
N LEU A 429 -12.61 -6.41 -27.40
CA LEU A 429 -12.06 -6.50 -28.76
C LEU A 429 -10.55 -6.85 -28.74
N GLU A 430 -9.80 -6.33 -27.77
CA GLU A 430 -8.40 -6.68 -27.55
C GLU A 430 -8.26 -8.15 -27.09
N ASP A 431 -9.10 -8.62 -26.17
CA ASP A 431 -9.14 -10.02 -25.75
C ASP A 431 -9.46 -10.96 -26.92
N MET A 432 -10.47 -10.64 -27.74
CA MET A 432 -10.87 -11.44 -28.89
C MET A 432 -9.77 -11.52 -29.96
N SER A 433 -8.98 -10.45 -30.14
CA SER A 433 -7.90 -10.39 -31.13
C SER A 433 -6.59 -11.02 -30.63
N SER A 434 -6.36 -11.04 -29.32
CA SER A 434 -5.11 -11.53 -28.73
C SER A 434 -5.12 -13.04 -28.45
N ASN A 435 -6.27 -13.61 -28.08
CA ASN A 435 -6.38 -15.01 -27.62
C ASN A 435 -6.25 -16.07 -28.72
N LEU A 436 -6.54 -15.72 -29.98
CA LEU A 436 -6.58 -16.67 -31.10
C LEU A 436 -5.65 -16.23 -32.22
N GLU A 437 -4.86 -17.17 -32.74
CA GLU A 437 -3.99 -16.95 -33.90
C GLU A 437 -4.79 -16.73 -35.19
N TYR A 438 -6.01 -17.28 -35.26
CA TYR A 438 -6.93 -17.12 -36.38
C TYR A 438 -8.38 -17.08 -35.90
N PRO A 439 -8.92 -15.88 -35.59
CA PRO A 439 -10.25 -15.74 -35.02
C PRO A 439 -11.36 -15.88 -36.08
N LYS A 440 -12.31 -16.79 -35.85
CA LYS A 440 -13.59 -16.84 -36.58
C LYS A 440 -14.70 -16.26 -35.72
N LEU A 441 -15.57 -15.44 -36.30
CA LEU A 441 -16.66 -14.83 -35.56
C LEU A 441 -17.80 -15.83 -35.30
N LEU A 442 -18.20 -15.92 -34.05
CA LEU A 442 -19.38 -16.64 -33.57
C LEU A 442 -20.42 -15.63 -33.09
N ILE A 443 -21.66 -15.72 -33.60
CA ILE A 443 -22.81 -14.95 -33.10
C ILE A 443 -23.85 -15.90 -32.55
N GLY A 444 -24.21 -15.71 -31.28
CA GLY A 444 -25.29 -16.43 -30.60
C GLY A 444 -26.45 -15.52 -30.22
N SER A 445 -27.57 -16.14 -29.84
CA SER A 445 -28.79 -15.45 -29.39
C SER A 445 -28.90 -15.41 -27.87
N VAL A 446 -29.47 -14.32 -27.35
CA VAL A 446 -29.83 -14.21 -25.93
C VAL A 446 -31.30 -14.58 -25.78
N ASP A 447 -31.58 -15.51 -24.86
CA ASP A 447 -32.94 -16.01 -24.62
C ASP A 447 -33.88 -14.88 -24.15
N LYS A 448 -35.05 -14.79 -24.78
CA LYS A 448 -36.06 -13.75 -24.49
C LYS A 448 -36.64 -13.86 -23.09
N ASN A 449 -36.55 -15.04 -22.46
CA ASN A 449 -37.05 -15.27 -21.10
C ASN A 449 -36.30 -14.44 -20.03
N PHE A 450 -35.12 -13.90 -20.35
CA PHE A 450 -34.35 -13.05 -19.43
C PHE A 450 -34.64 -11.54 -19.58
N SER A 451 -35.79 -11.20 -20.17
CA SER A 451 -36.23 -9.81 -20.34
C SER A 451 -36.40 -9.03 -19.03
N GLU A 452 -36.59 -9.73 -17.92
CA GLU A 452 -36.72 -9.14 -16.57
C GLU A 452 -35.39 -8.69 -15.96
N ILE A 453 -34.26 -9.18 -16.49
CA ILE A 453 -32.93 -8.84 -15.99
C ILE A 453 -32.54 -7.46 -16.55
N PRO A 454 -32.09 -6.51 -15.71
CA PRO A 454 -31.61 -5.23 -16.21
C PRO A 454 -30.41 -5.40 -17.15
N THR A 455 -30.36 -4.54 -18.18
CA THR A 455 -29.39 -4.63 -19.27
C THR A 455 -27.94 -4.54 -18.78
N GLU A 456 -27.71 -3.77 -17.72
CA GLU A 456 -26.43 -3.59 -17.05
C GLU A 456 -25.94 -4.89 -16.42
N VAL A 457 -26.84 -5.69 -15.85
CA VAL A 457 -26.49 -6.99 -15.27
C VAL A 457 -26.14 -7.97 -16.37
N ILE A 458 -26.92 -8.03 -17.46
CA ILE A 458 -26.61 -8.88 -18.63
C ILE A 458 -25.24 -8.48 -19.22
N SER A 459 -25.00 -7.18 -19.38
CA SER A 459 -23.75 -6.65 -19.89
C SER A 459 -22.57 -7.00 -18.98
N CYS A 460 -22.75 -6.92 -17.66
CA CYS A 460 -21.75 -7.29 -16.66
C CYS A 460 -21.42 -8.78 -16.75
N VAL A 461 -22.44 -9.65 -16.80
CA VAL A 461 -22.27 -11.11 -16.94
C VAL A 461 -21.50 -11.45 -18.22
N MET A 462 -21.87 -10.84 -19.35
CA MET A 462 -21.22 -11.07 -20.63
C MET A 462 -19.77 -10.57 -20.65
N THR A 463 -19.50 -9.41 -20.06
CA THR A 463 -18.17 -8.79 -20.06
C THR A 463 -17.23 -9.50 -19.10
N ASN A 464 -17.65 -9.71 -17.85
CA ASN A 464 -16.77 -10.18 -16.77
C ASN A 464 -16.54 -11.69 -16.79
N HIS A 465 -17.54 -12.49 -17.20
CA HIS A 465 -17.46 -13.95 -17.09
C HIS A 465 -17.30 -14.69 -18.41
N GLN A 466 -17.68 -14.09 -19.54
CA GLN A 466 -17.69 -14.78 -20.84
C GLN A 466 -16.94 -14.04 -21.94
N ARG A 467 -16.51 -12.80 -21.68
CA ARG A 467 -15.82 -11.93 -22.63
C ARG A 467 -16.56 -11.82 -23.98
N TYR A 468 -17.90 -11.74 -23.90
CA TYR A 468 -18.77 -11.61 -25.06
C TYR A 468 -19.10 -10.15 -25.37
N LEU A 469 -19.11 -9.82 -26.67
CA LEU A 469 -19.55 -8.53 -27.16
C LEU A 469 -21.08 -8.49 -27.23
N ALA A 470 -21.70 -7.54 -26.52
CA ALA A 470 -23.15 -7.39 -26.51
C ALA A 470 -23.66 -6.71 -27.79
N LEU A 471 -24.68 -7.30 -28.42
CA LEU A 471 -25.40 -6.73 -29.57
C LEU A 471 -26.79 -6.26 -29.12
N LYS A 472 -26.98 -4.94 -29.18
CA LYS A 472 -28.17 -4.22 -28.73
C LYS A 472 -29.11 -3.94 -29.90
N ASP A 473 -30.41 -3.98 -29.63
CA ASP A 473 -31.44 -3.51 -30.54
C ASP A 473 -31.61 -1.98 -30.49
N GLN A 474 -32.60 -1.45 -31.22
CA GLN A 474 -32.92 -0.01 -31.25
C GLN A 474 -33.38 0.55 -29.91
N ASN A 475 -33.89 -0.31 -29.02
CA ASN A 475 -34.38 0.07 -27.69
C ASN A 475 -33.29 -0.06 -26.62
N GLY A 476 -32.05 -0.40 -27.01
CA GLY A 476 -30.92 -0.59 -26.11
C GLY A 476 -30.88 -1.97 -25.44
N LYS A 477 -31.79 -2.89 -25.77
CA LYS A 477 -31.86 -4.22 -25.16
C LYS A 477 -30.88 -5.17 -25.83
N ILE A 478 -30.16 -5.97 -25.04
CA ILE A 478 -29.22 -6.97 -25.55
C ILE A 478 -30.01 -8.19 -26.04
N VAL A 479 -29.89 -8.49 -27.34
CA VAL A 479 -30.65 -9.57 -28.01
C VAL A 479 -29.75 -10.66 -28.60
N LYS A 480 -28.49 -10.32 -28.90
CA LYS A 480 -27.49 -11.25 -29.41
C LYS A 480 -26.13 -10.97 -28.76
N PHE A 481 -25.21 -11.90 -28.92
CA PHE A 481 -23.83 -11.75 -28.48
C PHE A 481 -22.86 -12.23 -29.55
N ALA A 482 -21.64 -11.70 -29.54
CA ALA A 482 -20.56 -12.11 -30.43
C ALA A 482 -19.29 -12.48 -29.66
N SER A 483 -18.57 -13.49 -30.15
CA SER A 483 -17.28 -13.96 -29.62
C SER A 483 -16.39 -14.42 -30.78
N ALA A 484 -15.07 -14.41 -30.59
CA ALA A 484 -14.13 -15.05 -31.52
C ALA A 484 -13.91 -16.50 -31.08
N ALA A 485 -13.95 -17.46 -32.02
CA ALA A 485 -13.76 -18.89 -31.79
C ALA A 485 -12.77 -19.48 -32.79
N SER A 486 -12.16 -20.64 -32.46
CA SER A 486 -11.29 -21.35 -33.41
C SER A 486 -12.12 -22.17 -34.41
N VAL A 487 -13.21 -22.75 -33.92
CA VAL A 487 -14.17 -23.56 -34.68
C VAL A 487 -15.57 -22.98 -34.48
N VAL A 488 -16.31 -22.82 -35.57
CA VAL A 488 -17.71 -22.36 -35.54
C VAL A 488 -18.57 -23.40 -36.24
N ASN A 489 -19.48 -24.02 -35.47
CA ASN A 489 -20.50 -24.94 -35.95
C ASN A 489 -21.74 -24.81 -35.05
N ASP A 490 -22.87 -25.39 -35.46
CA ASP A 490 -24.14 -25.28 -34.72
C ASP A 490 -24.04 -25.80 -33.28
N LYS A 491 -23.23 -26.84 -33.03
CA LYS A 491 -23.02 -27.41 -31.70
C LYS A 491 -22.24 -26.44 -30.81
N VAL A 492 -21.22 -25.75 -31.35
CA VAL A 492 -20.43 -24.75 -30.62
C VAL A 492 -21.30 -23.53 -30.29
N ILE A 493 -22.12 -23.05 -31.23
CA ILE A 493 -23.04 -21.91 -31.00
C ILE A 493 -24.05 -22.25 -29.90
N LYS A 494 -24.75 -23.39 -30.01
CA LYS A 494 -25.72 -23.84 -29.01
C LYS A 494 -25.12 -23.97 -27.62
N ASN A 495 -23.87 -24.45 -27.52
CA ASN A 495 -23.17 -24.56 -26.24
C ASN A 495 -22.82 -23.18 -25.65
N HIS A 496 -22.34 -22.22 -26.44
CA HIS A 496 -22.10 -20.85 -25.95
C HIS A 496 -23.42 -20.20 -25.48
N GLU A 497 -24.52 -20.40 -26.19
CA GLU A 497 -25.87 -19.95 -25.77
C GLU A 497 -26.30 -20.61 -24.47
N LYS A 498 -26.04 -21.92 -24.30
CA LYS A 498 -26.34 -22.69 -23.09
C LYS A 498 -25.54 -22.20 -21.88
N VAL A 499 -24.24 -21.94 -22.05
CA VAL A 499 -23.39 -21.38 -20.98
C VAL A 499 -23.90 -20.00 -20.57
N LEU A 500 -24.23 -19.14 -21.52
CA LEU A 500 -24.81 -17.82 -21.23
C LEU A 500 -26.18 -17.95 -20.54
N ARG A 501 -27.07 -18.82 -21.03
CA ARG A 501 -28.38 -19.10 -20.44
C ARG A 501 -28.25 -19.54 -18.98
N ALA A 502 -27.31 -20.43 -18.67
CA ALA A 502 -27.09 -20.88 -17.30
C ALA A 502 -26.63 -19.74 -16.37
N ARG A 503 -25.74 -18.85 -16.84
CA ARG A 503 -25.30 -17.67 -16.08
C ARG A 503 -26.41 -16.65 -15.88
N LEU A 504 -27.24 -16.41 -16.91
CA LEU A 504 -28.40 -15.53 -16.82
C LEU A 504 -29.50 -16.12 -15.92
N SER A 505 -29.67 -17.45 -15.94
CA SER A 505 -30.58 -18.15 -15.02
C SER A 505 -30.13 -18.01 -13.56
N ASP A 506 -28.81 -18.09 -13.29
CA ASP A 506 -28.25 -17.79 -11.97
C ASP A 506 -28.60 -16.37 -11.54
N THR A 507 -28.33 -15.41 -12.40
CA THR A 507 -28.59 -13.98 -12.16
C THR A 507 -30.08 -13.72 -11.90
N LEU A 508 -30.96 -14.33 -12.69
CA LEU A 508 -32.41 -14.22 -12.51
C LEU A 508 -32.85 -14.81 -11.16
N PHE A 509 -32.26 -15.93 -10.75
CA PHE A 509 -32.53 -16.54 -9.46
C PHE A 509 -32.13 -15.61 -8.30
N LEU A 510 -30.95 -14.99 -8.36
CA LEU A 510 -30.50 -14.02 -7.36
C LEU A 510 -31.46 -12.83 -7.28
N ILE A 511 -31.86 -12.25 -8.44
CA ILE A 511 -32.82 -11.13 -8.49
C ILE A 511 -34.18 -11.54 -7.90
N LYS A 512 -34.68 -12.73 -8.21
CA LYS A 512 -35.97 -13.21 -7.70
C LYS A 512 -35.94 -13.35 -6.18
N LYS A 513 -34.85 -13.91 -5.64
CA LYS A 513 -34.65 -14.03 -4.19
C LYS A 513 -34.52 -12.65 -3.54
N ASP A 514 -33.78 -11.74 -4.17
CA ASP A 514 -33.64 -10.36 -3.67
C ASP A 514 -34.99 -9.61 -3.63
N LYS A 515 -35.92 -9.91 -4.54
CA LYS A 515 -37.27 -9.33 -4.59
C LYS A 515 -38.26 -9.89 -3.57
N GLU A 516 -37.92 -10.94 -2.82
CA GLU A 516 -38.80 -11.49 -1.77
C GLU A 516 -38.96 -10.55 -0.56
N HIS A 517 -38.04 -9.60 -0.40
CA HIS A 517 -38.02 -8.63 0.69
C HIS A 517 -37.89 -7.18 0.19
N ASN A 518 -38.26 -6.22 1.02
CA ASN A 518 -38.15 -4.78 0.70
C ASN A 518 -36.80 -4.20 1.13
N MET A 519 -36.53 -2.94 0.76
CA MET A 519 -35.26 -2.26 1.11
C MET A 519 -35.00 -2.19 2.63
N ASP A 520 -36.02 -2.05 3.47
CA ASP A 520 -35.86 -1.95 4.93
C ASP A 520 -35.36 -3.26 5.56
N TYR A 521 -35.77 -4.42 5.02
CA TYR A 521 -35.20 -5.71 5.42
C TYR A 521 -33.69 -5.76 5.17
N TYR A 522 -33.25 -5.33 3.98
CA TYR A 522 -31.84 -5.27 3.60
C TYR A 522 -31.03 -4.26 4.42
N VAL A 523 -31.65 -3.13 4.80
CA VAL A 523 -31.03 -2.20 5.77
C VAL A 523 -30.82 -2.88 7.12
N GLY A 524 -31.78 -3.70 7.59
CA GLY A 524 -31.64 -4.46 8.83
C GLY A 524 -30.43 -5.40 8.83
N LEU A 525 -30.16 -6.08 7.71
CA LEU A 525 -29.01 -6.97 7.55
C LEU A 525 -27.64 -6.25 7.59
N LEU A 526 -27.61 -4.93 7.42
CA LEU A 526 -26.35 -4.16 7.57
C LEU A 526 -25.84 -4.15 9.01
N SER A 527 -26.68 -4.50 9.99
CA SER A 527 -26.26 -4.65 11.39
C SER A 527 -25.33 -5.85 11.61
N ASP A 528 -25.44 -6.87 10.76
CA ASP A 528 -24.56 -8.05 10.81
C ASP A 528 -23.20 -7.76 10.15
N ILE A 529 -23.08 -6.70 9.34
CA ILE A 529 -21.85 -6.39 8.61
C ILE A 529 -20.99 -5.41 9.39
N VAL A 530 -19.79 -5.84 9.78
CA VAL A 530 -18.83 -4.95 10.45
C VAL A 530 -18.25 -3.96 9.44
N PHE A 531 -18.37 -2.65 9.71
CA PHE A 531 -17.78 -1.62 8.85
C PHE A 531 -16.25 -1.60 8.98
N LYS A 532 -15.77 -1.57 10.23
CA LYS A 532 -14.37 -1.65 10.63
C LYS A 532 -14.34 -1.94 12.13
N SER A 533 -13.41 -2.80 12.57
CA SER A 533 -13.20 -3.09 13.99
C SER A 533 -13.16 -1.80 14.83
N GLY A 534 -14.12 -1.69 15.76
CA GLY A 534 -14.37 -0.57 16.67
C GLY A 534 -14.95 0.73 16.11
N LEU A 535 -15.35 0.77 14.84
CA LEU A 535 -16.20 1.83 14.27
C LEU A 535 -17.67 1.42 14.13
N GLY A 536 -18.01 0.21 14.57
CA GLY A 536 -19.35 -0.36 14.51
C GLY A 536 -19.65 -1.09 13.19
N THR A 537 -20.95 -1.27 12.95
CA THR A 537 -21.52 -1.99 11.80
C THR A 537 -21.72 -1.06 10.59
N LEU A 538 -22.08 -1.60 9.43
CA LEU A 538 -22.51 -0.80 8.29
C LEU A 538 -23.85 -0.10 8.54
N LEU A 539 -24.75 -0.71 9.33
CA LEU A 539 -25.98 -0.03 9.75
C LEU A 539 -25.64 1.24 10.54
N ASP A 540 -24.68 1.14 11.45
CA ASP A 540 -24.21 2.28 12.24
C ASP A 540 -23.65 3.40 11.36
N LYS A 541 -22.99 3.02 10.26
CA LYS A 541 -22.49 3.97 9.27
C LYS A 541 -23.66 4.64 8.54
N VAL A 542 -24.63 3.86 8.06
CA VAL A 542 -25.80 4.37 7.34
C VAL A 542 -26.62 5.32 8.20
N GLU A 543 -26.82 5.03 9.49
CA GLU A 543 -27.46 5.95 10.44
C GLU A 543 -26.71 7.28 10.55
N ARG A 544 -25.37 7.23 10.58
CA ARG A 544 -24.54 8.45 10.60
C ARG A 544 -24.66 9.23 9.30
N ILE A 545 -24.61 8.55 8.15
CA ILE A 545 -24.78 9.17 6.83
C ILE A 545 -26.16 9.83 6.74
N SER A 546 -27.21 9.18 7.23
CA SER A 546 -28.57 9.73 7.21
C SER A 546 -28.68 11.03 8.00
N ALA A 547 -28.15 11.07 9.23
CA ALA A 547 -28.11 12.28 10.02
C ALA A 547 -27.19 13.37 9.43
N LEU A 548 -26.09 13.00 8.79
CA LEU A 548 -25.21 13.94 8.09
C LEU A 548 -25.84 14.48 6.79
N ALA A 549 -26.56 13.66 6.03
CA ALA A 549 -27.24 14.07 4.80
C ALA A 549 -28.41 15.02 5.10
N LYS A 550 -29.14 14.76 6.18
CA LYS A 550 -30.15 15.67 6.75
C LYS A 550 -29.54 17.03 7.11
N TYR A 551 -28.39 17.02 7.78
CA TYR A 551 -27.67 18.25 8.11
C TYR A 551 -27.18 18.97 6.85
N CYS A 552 -26.57 18.25 5.91
CA CYS A 552 -26.01 18.76 4.65
C CYS A 552 -27.08 19.39 3.74
N SER A 553 -28.30 18.86 3.74
CA SER A 553 -29.37 19.30 2.85
C SER A 553 -29.79 20.75 3.07
N VAL A 554 -29.50 21.34 4.25
CA VAL A 554 -29.80 22.74 4.55
C VAL A 554 -29.01 23.72 3.66
N TRP A 555 -27.81 23.34 3.22
CA TRP A 555 -26.96 24.17 2.36
C TRP A 555 -27.09 23.85 0.87
N ILE A 556 -27.84 22.80 0.51
CA ILE A 556 -27.99 22.36 -0.89
C ILE A 556 -29.33 22.84 -1.42
N PRO A 557 -29.35 23.74 -2.42
CA PRO A 557 -30.59 24.22 -3.00
C PRO A 557 -31.45 23.08 -3.55
N ARG A 558 -32.76 23.11 -3.28
CA ARG A 558 -33.75 22.13 -3.76
C ARG A 558 -33.54 20.69 -3.25
N SER A 559 -32.73 20.48 -2.20
CA SER A 559 -32.65 19.19 -1.53
C SER A 559 -33.80 19.04 -0.52
N SER A 560 -34.67 18.05 -0.70
CA SER A 560 -35.67 17.68 0.29
C SER A 560 -35.01 16.95 1.45
N ILE A 561 -35.15 17.48 2.67
CA ILE A 561 -34.56 16.92 3.88
C ILE A 561 -35.05 15.48 4.14
N LEU A 562 -36.36 15.25 3.97
CA LEU A 562 -36.97 13.93 4.20
C LEU A 562 -36.50 12.91 3.16
N ASN A 563 -36.45 13.29 1.88
CA ASN A 563 -36.00 12.40 0.81
C ASN A 563 -34.49 12.12 0.92
N ALA A 564 -33.68 13.08 1.38
CA ALA A 564 -32.27 12.87 1.66
C ALA A 564 -32.01 11.95 2.86
N GLU A 565 -32.82 12.07 3.91
CA GLU A 565 -32.78 11.16 5.07
C GLU A 565 -33.14 9.73 4.64
N ARG A 566 -34.21 9.56 3.85
CA ARG A 566 -34.62 8.26 3.31
C ARG A 566 -33.60 7.66 2.34
N ALA A 567 -33.14 8.44 1.36
CA ALA A 567 -32.12 8.01 0.40
C ALA A 567 -30.82 7.59 1.09
N ALA A 568 -30.36 8.34 2.09
CA ALA A 568 -29.20 7.96 2.87
C ALA A 568 -29.42 6.65 3.66
N MET A 569 -30.61 6.45 4.24
CA MET A 569 -30.93 5.24 5.01
C MET A 569 -30.90 3.96 4.14
N ILE A 570 -31.36 4.04 2.89
CA ILE A 570 -31.36 2.87 1.99
C ILE A 570 -30.14 2.82 1.06
N SER A 571 -29.26 3.83 1.11
CA SER A 571 -28.14 4.02 0.16
C SER A 571 -27.21 2.82 0.02
N LYS A 572 -27.00 2.07 1.10
CA LYS A 572 -26.09 0.90 1.14
C LYS A 572 -26.81 -0.43 1.34
N ALA A 573 -28.15 -0.44 1.28
CA ALA A 573 -28.94 -1.66 1.47
C ALA A 573 -28.60 -2.72 0.41
N ASP A 574 -28.29 -2.25 -0.80
CA ASP A 574 -27.90 -3.07 -1.93
C ASP A 574 -26.66 -3.96 -1.66
N LEU A 575 -25.73 -3.54 -0.80
CA LEU A 575 -24.57 -4.35 -0.39
C LEU A 575 -24.95 -5.69 0.27
N THR A 576 -26.15 -5.80 0.81
CA THR A 576 -26.66 -7.03 1.43
C THR A 576 -27.41 -7.93 0.46
N THR A 577 -27.72 -7.43 -0.75
CA THR A 577 -28.42 -8.18 -1.80
C THR A 577 -27.49 -9.17 -2.47
N LEU A 578 -28.04 -10.30 -2.90
CA LEU A 578 -27.27 -11.39 -3.49
C LEU A 578 -26.65 -11.00 -4.84
N VAL A 579 -27.34 -10.17 -5.62
CA VAL A 579 -26.79 -9.68 -6.90
C VAL A 579 -25.56 -8.82 -6.70
N VAL A 580 -25.56 -7.88 -5.75
CA VAL A 580 -24.38 -7.02 -5.51
C VAL A 580 -23.25 -7.78 -4.84
N ARG A 581 -23.56 -8.81 -4.03
CA ARG A 581 -22.54 -9.73 -3.51
C ARG A 581 -21.82 -10.48 -4.63
N GLU A 582 -22.53 -10.90 -5.67
CA GLU A 582 -21.94 -11.56 -6.84
C GLU A 582 -21.27 -10.55 -7.80
N PHE A 583 -21.87 -9.37 -7.99
CA PHE A 583 -21.43 -8.32 -8.90
C PHE A 583 -21.25 -6.98 -8.18
N PRO A 584 -20.15 -6.79 -7.43
CA PRO A 584 -19.92 -5.55 -6.66
C PRO A 584 -19.87 -4.28 -7.52
N GLU A 585 -19.56 -4.40 -8.82
CA GLU A 585 -19.55 -3.27 -9.76
C GLU A 585 -20.93 -2.68 -10.02
N LEU A 586 -22.00 -3.41 -9.71
CA LEU A 586 -23.38 -2.99 -9.88
C LEU A 586 -23.97 -2.31 -8.64
N GLN A 587 -23.17 -2.08 -7.60
CA GLN A 587 -23.58 -1.28 -6.44
C GLN A 587 -24.05 0.13 -6.88
N GLY A 588 -25.03 0.67 -6.17
CA GLY A 588 -25.75 1.90 -6.52
C GLY A 588 -26.81 1.67 -7.59
N LYS A 589 -26.44 1.06 -8.73
CA LYS A 589 -27.38 0.77 -9.82
C LYS A 589 -28.46 -0.24 -9.41
N MET A 590 -28.05 -1.36 -8.80
CA MET A 590 -29.01 -2.32 -8.25
C MET A 590 -29.81 -1.73 -7.10
N GLY A 591 -29.18 -0.88 -6.27
CA GLY A 591 -29.87 -0.13 -5.22
C GLY A 591 -31.02 0.73 -5.77
N ARG A 592 -30.82 1.40 -6.90
CA ARG A 592 -31.88 2.13 -7.61
C ARG A 592 -33.00 1.21 -8.08
N TYR A 593 -32.69 0.11 -8.76
CA TYR A 593 -33.71 -0.84 -9.24
C TYR A 593 -34.55 -1.44 -8.10
N TYR A 594 -33.92 -1.77 -6.98
CA TYR A 594 -34.62 -2.34 -5.82
C TYR A 594 -35.39 -1.28 -5.01
N ALA A 595 -34.91 -0.04 -4.97
CA ALA A 595 -35.67 1.09 -4.44
C ALA A 595 -36.94 1.34 -5.28
N GLU A 596 -36.82 1.36 -6.61
CA GLU A 596 -37.95 1.52 -7.53
C GLU A 596 -38.94 0.36 -7.38
N TYR A 597 -38.46 -0.89 -7.30
CA TYR A 597 -39.30 -2.06 -7.04
C TYR A 597 -40.03 -1.98 -5.70
N SER A 598 -39.39 -1.41 -4.68
CA SER A 598 -40.00 -1.22 -3.35
C SER A 598 -40.99 -0.03 -3.30
N GLY A 599 -41.19 0.68 -4.42
CA GLY A 599 -42.12 1.81 -4.52
C GLY A 599 -41.58 3.14 -3.97
N GLU A 600 -40.25 3.29 -3.90
CA GLU A 600 -39.62 4.55 -3.48
C GLU A 600 -39.78 5.66 -4.55
N VAL A 601 -39.64 6.92 -4.12
CA VAL A 601 -39.77 8.08 -5.02
C VAL A 601 -38.57 8.15 -5.96
N GLU A 602 -38.79 8.53 -7.23
CA GLU A 602 -37.76 8.63 -8.27
C GLU A 602 -36.51 9.44 -7.87
N GLU A 603 -36.70 10.51 -7.09
CA GLU A 603 -35.63 11.33 -6.53
C GLU A 603 -34.73 10.55 -5.55
N VAL A 604 -35.34 9.68 -4.74
CA VAL A 604 -34.66 8.80 -3.78
C VAL A 604 -33.92 7.71 -4.55
N CYS A 605 -34.57 7.06 -5.51
CA CYS A 605 -33.97 6.03 -6.38
C CYS A 605 -32.72 6.57 -7.10
N THR A 606 -32.80 7.78 -7.65
CA THR A 606 -31.68 8.44 -8.31
C THR A 606 -30.55 8.76 -7.33
N ALA A 607 -30.86 9.24 -6.13
CA ALA A 607 -29.86 9.54 -5.11
C ALA A 607 -29.12 8.29 -4.60
N VAL A 608 -29.81 7.15 -4.50
CA VAL A 608 -29.20 5.85 -4.14
C VAL A 608 -28.16 5.41 -5.17
N GLU A 609 -28.38 5.64 -6.45
CA GLU A 609 -27.35 5.38 -7.47
C GLU A 609 -26.21 6.41 -7.40
N GLU A 610 -26.56 7.70 -7.36
CA GLU A 610 -25.60 8.79 -7.50
C GLU A 610 -24.67 8.98 -6.28
N HIS A 611 -25.04 8.52 -5.08
CA HIS A 611 -24.25 8.82 -3.87
C HIS A 611 -22.82 8.26 -3.89
N TYR A 612 -22.59 7.15 -4.63
CA TYR A 612 -21.26 6.58 -4.84
C TYR A 612 -20.37 7.47 -5.71
N LEU A 613 -20.95 8.34 -6.54
CA LEU A 613 -20.21 9.19 -7.47
C LEU A 613 -19.49 10.36 -6.76
N PRO A 614 -18.33 10.80 -7.26
CA PRO A 614 -17.50 10.14 -8.28
C PRO A 614 -16.65 9.01 -7.69
N ILE A 615 -16.61 7.87 -8.39
CA ILE A 615 -15.85 6.67 -7.98
C ILE A 615 -14.35 6.87 -8.31
N GLY A 616 -14.04 7.47 -9.45
CA GLY A 616 -12.70 7.79 -9.95
C GLY A 616 -12.46 9.29 -10.17
N GLN A 617 -11.21 9.66 -10.47
CA GLN A 617 -10.81 11.06 -10.68
C GLN A 617 -11.43 11.70 -11.94
N LYS A 618 -11.80 10.91 -12.94
CA LYS A 618 -12.42 11.39 -14.20
C LYS A 618 -13.92 11.09 -14.29
N ASP A 619 -14.46 10.41 -13.29
CA ASP A 619 -15.87 10.03 -13.29
C ASP A 619 -16.77 11.26 -13.07
N PRO A 620 -18.00 11.23 -13.59
CA PRO A 620 -18.95 12.31 -13.40
C PRO A 620 -19.31 12.46 -11.91
N CYS A 621 -19.49 13.72 -11.49
CA CYS A 621 -20.04 14.03 -10.16
C CYS A 621 -21.57 13.87 -10.14
N PRO A 622 -22.16 13.57 -8.96
CA PRO A 622 -23.62 13.56 -8.78
C PRO A 622 -24.21 14.92 -9.10
N LYS A 623 -25.40 14.93 -9.70
CA LYS A 623 -26.10 16.14 -10.14
C LYS A 623 -27.41 16.37 -9.41
N SER A 624 -28.06 15.32 -8.92
CA SER A 624 -29.30 15.46 -8.16
C SER A 624 -29.02 16.13 -6.80
N PRO A 625 -29.85 17.09 -6.35
CA PRO A 625 -29.65 17.75 -5.06
C PRO A 625 -29.52 16.78 -3.88
N ILE A 626 -30.34 15.73 -3.90
CA ILE A 626 -30.37 14.70 -2.86
C ILE A 626 -29.13 13.79 -2.99
N GLY A 627 -28.77 13.36 -4.19
CA GLY A 627 -27.56 12.55 -4.42
C GLY A 627 -26.28 13.27 -4.00
N ILE A 628 -26.21 14.59 -4.21
CA ILE A 628 -25.09 15.41 -3.74
C ILE A 628 -25.02 15.42 -2.21
N ALA A 629 -26.16 15.59 -1.52
CA ALA A 629 -26.21 15.60 -0.05
C ALA A 629 -25.72 14.27 0.55
N VAL A 630 -26.21 13.15 0.02
CA VAL A 630 -25.84 11.79 0.49
C VAL A 630 -24.38 11.47 0.14
N SER A 631 -23.92 11.86 -1.05
CA SER A 631 -22.53 11.68 -1.49
C SER A 631 -21.53 12.40 -0.59
N ILE A 632 -21.82 13.66 -0.22
CA ILE A 632 -21.00 14.44 0.71
C ILE A 632 -21.00 13.79 2.10
N ALA A 633 -22.16 13.37 2.59
CA ALA A 633 -22.31 12.74 3.91
C ALA A 633 -21.50 11.43 4.03
N ASP A 634 -21.58 10.53 3.05
CA ASP A 634 -20.82 9.25 3.05
C ASP A 634 -19.30 9.48 3.01
N LYS A 635 -18.84 10.44 2.19
CA LYS A 635 -17.42 10.75 2.06
C LYS A 635 -16.86 11.40 3.32
N VAL A 636 -17.60 12.31 3.95
CA VAL A 636 -17.20 12.92 5.23
C VAL A 636 -17.15 11.89 6.36
N ASP A 637 -18.18 11.03 6.50
CA ASP A 637 -18.19 9.98 7.52
C ASP A 637 -17.02 9.01 7.36
N SER A 638 -16.78 8.57 6.12
CA SER A 638 -15.69 7.63 5.80
C SER A 638 -14.31 8.24 6.11
N LEU A 639 -14.08 9.51 5.77
CA LEU A 639 -12.82 10.20 6.09
C LEU A 639 -12.62 10.31 7.60
N VAL A 640 -13.65 10.73 8.35
CA VAL A 640 -13.54 10.89 9.80
C VAL A 640 -13.30 9.56 10.50
N GLY A 641 -14.09 8.53 10.20
CA GLY A 641 -13.98 7.23 10.87
C GLY A 641 -12.64 6.54 10.59
N LEU A 642 -12.20 6.53 9.33
CA LEU A 642 -10.98 5.82 8.96
C LEU A 642 -9.71 6.56 9.39
N ILE A 643 -9.68 7.90 9.35
CA ILE A 643 -8.54 8.68 9.87
C ILE A 643 -8.44 8.55 11.40
N ALA A 644 -9.55 8.36 12.11
CA ALA A 644 -9.53 8.15 13.56
C ALA A 644 -8.86 6.83 13.98
N THR A 645 -8.81 5.83 13.09
CA THR A 645 -8.30 4.48 13.42
C THR A 645 -6.92 4.17 12.85
N GLU A 646 -6.48 4.87 11.80
CA GLU A 646 -5.29 4.51 11.02
C GLU A 646 -4.29 5.68 10.91
N SER A 647 -2.99 5.39 11.00
CA SER A 647 -1.93 6.38 10.78
C SER A 647 -1.66 6.54 9.28
N ILE A 648 -1.93 7.73 8.73
CA ILE A 648 -1.71 8.04 7.31
C ILE A 648 -0.19 8.10 7.02
N SER A 649 0.34 7.16 6.23
CA SER A 649 1.72 7.21 5.74
C SER A 649 1.80 7.64 4.27
N GLY A 650 2.91 8.25 3.87
CA GLY A 650 3.07 8.89 2.55
C GLY A 650 3.05 7.95 1.34
N SER A 651 3.33 6.66 1.52
CA SER A 651 3.55 5.71 0.40
C SER A 651 2.45 4.65 0.20
N ARG A 652 1.51 4.48 1.15
CA ARG A 652 0.38 3.55 1.01
C ARG A 652 -0.94 4.25 1.36
N ASP A 653 -1.96 4.07 0.52
CA ASP A 653 -3.34 4.51 0.77
C ASP A 653 -4.28 3.29 0.89
N PRO A 654 -4.17 2.49 1.96
CA PRO A 654 -4.86 1.20 2.09
C PRO A 654 -6.39 1.29 2.08
N PHE A 655 -6.96 2.48 2.23
CA PHE A 655 -8.41 2.72 2.24
C PHE A 655 -8.87 3.79 1.24
N ALA A 656 -8.03 4.14 0.26
CA ALA A 656 -8.32 5.15 -0.75
C ALA A 656 -8.74 6.53 -0.18
N LEU A 657 -8.26 6.91 1.01
CA LEU A 657 -8.62 8.15 1.70
C LEU A 657 -8.32 9.39 0.84
N ARG A 658 -7.23 9.35 0.07
CA ARG A 658 -6.88 10.45 -0.83
C ARG A 658 -7.92 10.59 -1.93
N ARG A 659 -8.38 9.46 -2.48
CA ARG A 659 -9.43 9.43 -3.51
C ARG A 659 -10.74 9.98 -2.93
N THR A 660 -11.16 9.53 -1.75
CA THR A 660 -12.36 9.99 -1.07
C THR A 660 -12.34 11.50 -0.81
N SER A 661 -11.20 12.05 -0.36
CA SER A 661 -11.02 13.49 -0.18
C SER A 661 -11.08 14.27 -1.49
N ILE A 662 -10.45 13.79 -2.56
CA ILE A 662 -10.54 14.40 -3.89
C ILE A 662 -11.99 14.38 -4.41
N SER A 663 -12.67 13.23 -4.30
CA SER A 663 -14.08 13.09 -4.71
C SER A 663 -14.98 14.05 -3.95
N LEU A 664 -14.81 14.19 -2.63
CA LEU A 664 -15.57 15.15 -1.81
C LEU A 664 -15.38 16.59 -2.32
N LEU A 665 -14.14 17.00 -2.56
CA LEU A 665 -13.82 18.34 -3.04
C LEU A 665 -14.37 18.59 -4.46
N ARG A 666 -14.30 17.60 -5.35
CA ARG A 666 -14.86 17.69 -6.71
C ARG A 666 -16.38 17.89 -6.67
N VAL A 667 -17.10 17.13 -5.84
CA VAL A 667 -18.56 17.27 -5.69
C VAL A 667 -18.93 18.71 -5.28
N ILE A 668 -18.17 19.29 -4.35
CA ILE A 668 -18.38 20.67 -3.87
C ILE A 668 -18.04 21.71 -4.96
N ILE A 669 -16.90 21.54 -5.65
CA ILE A 669 -16.39 22.49 -6.64
C ILE A 669 -17.21 22.47 -7.93
N GLU A 670 -17.47 21.29 -8.50
CA GLU A 670 -18.14 21.15 -9.80
C GLU A 670 -19.61 21.57 -9.71
N ASN A 671 -20.27 21.31 -8.58
CA ASN A 671 -21.64 21.76 -8.33
C ASN A 671 -21.73 23.17 -7.73
N SER A 672 -20.60 23.84 -7.47
CA SER A 672 -20.54 25.20 -6.90
C SER A 672 -21.32 25.38 -5.60
N ILE A 673 -21.19 24.42 -4.67
CA ILE A 673 -21.96 24.39 -3.42
C ILE A 673 -21.13 24.99 -2.28
N SER A 674 -21.66 26.02 -1.62
CA SER A 674 -21.06 26.59 -0.40
C SER A 674 -21.50 25.79 0.82
N ILE A 675 -20.63 24.92 1.32
CA ILE A 675 -20.85 24.12 2.55
C ILE A 675 -19.72 24.41 3.55
N PRO A 676 -20.04 24.70 4.82
CA PRO A 676 -19.05 24.82 5.89
C PRO A 676 -18.49 23.44 6.25
N LEU A 677 -17.38 23.05 5.62
CA LEU A 677 -16.77 21.73 5.78
C LEU A 677 -16.29 21.48 7.23
N ASP A 678 -15.89 22.52 7.93
CA ASP A 678 -15.53 22.49 9.35
C ASP A 678 -16.70 22.05 10.24
N LEU A 679 -17.89 22.59 10.00
CA LEU A 679 -19.11 22.20 10.72
C LEU A 679 -19.53 20.77 10.39
N MET A 680 -19.43 20.37 9.11
CA MET A 680 -19.72 19.01 8.67
C MET A 680 -18.80 17.98 9.34
N VAL A 681 -17.50 18.23 9.35
CA VAL A 681 -16.51 17.36 10.00
C VAL A 681 -16.72 17.33 11.52
N SER A 682 -16.96 18.49 12.14
CA SER A 682 -17.23 18.57 13.58
C SER A 682 -18.49 17.79 13.98
N LYS A 683 -19.55 17.86 13.16
CA LYS A 683 -20.77 17.08 13.35
C LYS A 683 -20.50 15.58 13.25
N ALA A 684 -19.79 15.14 12.20
CA ALA A 684 -19.42 13.74 12.03
C ALA A 684 -18.59 13.22 13.22
N VAL A 685 -17.56 13.95 13.65
CA VAL A 685 -16.74 13.60 14.82
C VAL A 685 -17.59 13.47 16.09
N SER A 686 -18.55 14.39 16.31
CA SER A 686 -19.43 14.33 17.48
C SER A 686 -20.25 13.03 17.55
N MET A 687 -20.63 12.48 16.40
CA MET A 687 -21.44 11.25 16.31
C MET A 687 -20.62 10.00 16.66
N TYR A 688 -19.35 9.95 16.28
CA TYR A 688 -18.42 8.91 16.73
C TYR A 688 -18.14 9.00 18.25
N VAL A 689 -17.96 10.21 18.79
CA VAL A 689 -17.67 10.43 20.22
C VAL A 689 -18.88 10.08 21.12
N CYS A 690 -20.10 10.45 20.72
CA CYS A 690 -21.31 10.13 21.48
C CYS A 690 -21.53 8.61 21.59
N ARG A 691 -21.20 7.86 20.54
CA ARG A 691 -21.35 6.40 20.52
C ARG A 691 -20.29 5.67 21.36
N ALA A 692 -19.04 6.14 21.33
CA ALA A 692 -17.97 5.62 22.18
C ALA A 692 -18.26 5.76 23.70
N ARG A 693 -19.12 6.71 24.11
CA ARG A 693 -19.57 6.86 25.50
C ARG A 693 -20.68 5.89 25.91
N LEU A 694 -21.43 5.34 24.96
CA LEU A 694 -22.56 4.43 25.22
C LEU A 694 -22.08 2.97 25.39
N ASN A 695 -21.04 2.56 24.66
CA ASN A 695 -20.48 1.21 24.75
C ASN A 695 -19.35 1.14 25.81
N LYS A 696 -19.71 0.90 27.08
CA LYS A 696 -18.78 0.83 28.22
C LYS A 696 -17.66 -0.22 28.11
N ASN A 697 -17.71 -1.14 27.13
CA ASN A 697 -16.76 -2.24 26.97
C ASN A 697 -15.75 -2.09 25.81
N GLU A 698 -15.81 -1.01 25.01
CA GLU A 698 -14.90 -0.78 23.86
C GLU A 698 -14.04 0.48 24.04
N GLY A 699 -13.64 0.78 25.28
CA GLY A 699 -12.98 2.02 25.71
C GLY A 699 -11.58 2.33 25.17
N HIS A 700 -11.19 1.84 23.99
CA HIS A 700 -9.88 2.09 23.38
C HIS A 700 -9.91 2.83 22.03
N PHE A 701 -11.08 3.15 21.47
CA PHE A 701 -11.18 3.57 20.05
C PHE A 701 -10.98 5.05 19.72
N LEU A 702 -11.03 5.97 20.68
CA LEU A 702 -10.70 7.39 20.46
C LEU A 702 -9.49 7.79 21.31
N ARG A 703 -8.28 7.40 20.86
CA ARG A 703 -7.01 7.91 21.42
C ARG A 703 -6.73 9.37 21.02
N ILE A 704 -7.41 9.87 19.99
CA ILE A 704 -7.19 11.19 19.41
C ILE A 704 -8.22 12.16 20.00
N ASP A 705 -7.72 13.29 20.51
CA ASP A 705 -8.57 14.38 20.98
C ASP A 705 -9.46 14.93 19.86
N ARG A 706 -10.68 15.39 20.20
CA ARG A 706 -11.70 15.83 19.24
C ARG A 706 -11.15 16.90 18.29
N ASP A 707 -10.45 17.91 18.83
CA ASP A 707 -9.97 19.04 18.05
C ASP A 707 -8.77 18.65 17.20
N THR A 708 -7.95 17.71 17.70
CA THR A 708 -6.85 17.11 16.93
C THR A 708 -7.37 16.31 15.74
N LEU A 709 -8.47 15.56 15.90
CA LEU A 709 -9.07 14.80 14.78
C LEU A 709 -9.68 15.74 13.73
N ILE A 710 -10.44 16.75 14.16
CA ILE A 710 -11.03 17.75 13.24
C ILE A 710 -9.93 18.46 12.43
N SER A 711 -8.89 18.95 13.10
CA SER A 711 -7.78 19.63 12.43
C SER A 711 -7.03 18.71 11.46
N THR A 712 -6.81 17.44 11.82
CA THR A 712 -6.14 16.45 10.95
C THR A 712 -6.96 16.16 9.68
N VAL A 713 -8.27 15.95 9.81
CA VAL A 713 -9.16 15.70 8.67
C VAL A 713 -9.22 16.93 7.75
N LEU A 714 -9.35 18.13 8.32
CA LEU A 714 -9.37 19.37 7.55
C LEU A 714 -8.04 19.64 6.85
N SER A 715 -6.90 19.46 7.53
CA SER A 715 -5.58 19.62 6.90
C SER A 715 -5.40 18.64 5.75
N PHE A 716 -5.87 17.40 5.91
CA PHE A 716 -5.82 16.39 4.86
C PHE A 716 -6.64 16.81 3.62
N CYS A 717 -7.84 17.36 3.82
CA CYS A 717 -8.65 17.90 2.73
C CYS A 717 -8.00 19.13 2.07
N TYR A 718 -7.49 20.09 2.84
CA TYR A 718 -6.85 21.28 2.28
C TYR A 718 -5.58 20.97 1.49
N ASP A 719 -4.79 19.99 1.93
CA ASP A 719 -3.63 19.51 1.17
C ASP A 719 -4.01 18.90 -0.18
N ARG A 720 -5.19 18.29 -0.30
CA ARG A 720 -5.70 17.77 -1.59
C ARG A 720 -6.34 18.86 -2.44
N LEU A 721 -7.00 19.84 -1.83
CA LEU A 721 -7.48 21.02 -2.53
C LEU A 721 -6.32 21.74 -3.24
N ARG A 722 -5.16 21.87 -2.58
CA ARG A 722 -3.94 22.42 -3.20
C ARG A 722 -3.52 21.65 -4.44
N VAL A 723 -3.63 20.31 -4.43
CA VAL A 723 -3.26 19.47 -5.59
C VAL A 723 -4.26 19.68 -6.74
N ILE A 724 -5.56 19.66 -6.45
CA ILE A 724 -6.61 19.87 -7.47
C ILE A 724 -6.46 21.25 -8.14
N LEU A 725 -6.19 22.29 -7.35
CA LEU A 725 -5.99 23.64 -7.87
C LEU A 725 -4.65 23.79 -8.64
N LYS A 726 -3.65 22.94 -8.36
CA LYS A 726 -2.35 22.91 -9.07
C LYS A 726 -2.42 22.19 -10.42
N GLU A 727 -3.40 21.32 -10.64
CA GLU A 727 -3.65 20.69 -11.94
C GLU A 727 -4.35 21.65 -12.93
N SER A 728 -4.97 22.72 -12.42
CA SER A 728 -5.47 23.85 -13.21
C SER A 728 -4.31 24.82 -13.49
N ASP A 729 -4.28 25.51 -14.63
CA ASP A 729 -3.20 26.43 -15.10
C ASP A 729 -3.01 27.72 -14.23
N LEU A 730 -2.83 27.56 -12.92
CA LEU A 730 -2.87 28.58 -11.88
C LEU A 730 -1.52 28.67 -11.14
N ASP A 731 -1.10 29.89 -10.79
CA ASP A 731 0.19 30.15 -10.15
C ASP A 731 0.25 29.56 -8.72
N LYS A 732 1.30 28.75 -8.47
CA LYS A 732 1.47 27.98 -7.23
C LYS A 732 1.51 28.85 -5.97
N GLU A 733 2.19 30.01 -6.07
CA GLU A 733 2.33 30.94 -4.96
C GLU A 733 0.99 31.59 -4.56
N VAL A 734 0.12 31.83 -5.54
CA VAL A 734 -1.22 32.40 -5.31
C VAL A 734 -2.12 31.37 -4.63
N VAL A 735 -2.08 30.11 -5.09
CA VAL A 735 -2.84 29.00 -4.48
C VAL A 735 -2.47 28.85 -3.00
N ASP A 736 -1.17 28.82 -2.68
CA ASP A 736 -0.71 28.62 -1.31
C ASP A 736 -1.07 29.81 -0.40
N ALA A 737 -1.12 31.04 -0.92
CA ALA A 737 -1.51 32.24 -0.18
C ALA A 737 -3.01 32.35 0.14
N VAL A 738 -3.89 31.85 -0.74
CA VAL A 738 -5.35 32.00 -0.60
C VAL A 738 -5.95 30.88 0.28
N VAL A 739 -5.47 29.65 0.14
CA VAL A 739 -6.03 28.47 0.84
C VAL A 739 -5.90 28.57 2.37
N GLY A 740 -4.91 29.30 2.89
CA GLY A 740 -4.67 29.43 4.34
C GLY A 740 -5.64 30.33 5.11
N LYS A 741 -6.56 31.06 4.45
CA LYS A 741 -7.39 32.11 5.09
C LYS A 741 -8.91 32.00 4.86
N LEU A 742 -9.38 31.12 3.98
CA LEU A 742 -10.78 31.05 3.57
C LEU A 742 -11.30 29.62 3.70
N HIS A 743 -12.42 29.44 4.40
CA HIS A 743 -13.02 28.13 4.66
C HIS A 743 -13.99 27.68 3.54
N ASP A 744 -14.47 28.60 2.70
CA ASP A 744 -15.44 28.30 1.65
C ASP A 744 -14.76 27.94 0.31
N ILE A 745 -14.90 26.68 -0.10
CA ILE A 745 -14.12 26.06 -1.17
C ILE A 745 -14.42 26.67 -2.56
N PRO A 746 -15.68 26.87 -2.99
CA PRO A 746 -15.96 27.56 -4.25
C PRO A 746 -15.47 29.01 -4.30
N VAL A 747 -15.53 29.75 -3.18
CA VAL A 747 -15.03 31.13 -3.10
C VAL A 747 -13.51 31.17 -3.23
N VAL A 748 -12.80 30.21 -2.60
CA VAL A 748 -11.35 30.04 -2.76
C VAL A 748 -10.99 29.86 -4.23
N LYS A 749 -11.69 28.98 -4.95
CA LYS A 749 -11.44 28.76 -6.39
C LYS A 749 -11.65 30.05 -7.20
N LYS A 750 -12.81 30.71 -7.04
CA LYS A 750 -13.11 31.99 -7.73
C LYS A 750 -12.05 33.06 -7.45
N LYS A 751 -11.60 33.16 -6.19
CA LYS A 751 -10.57 34.13 -5.79
C LYS A 751 -9.20 33.82 -6.39
N VAL A 752 -8.78 32.55 -6.41
CA VAL A 752 -7.52 32.14 -7.03
C VAL A 752 -7.57 32.41 -8.54
N GLU A 753 -8.67 32.05 -9.22
CA GLU A 753 -8.85 32.32 -10.66
C GLU A 753 -8.84 33.82 -10.98
N ALA A 754 -9.52 34.64 -10.17
CA ALA A 754 -9.53 36.10 -10.33
C ALA A 754 -8.14 36.73 -10.13
N ILE A 755 -7.38 36.29 -9.12
CA ILE A 755 -6.03 36.81 -8.87
C ILE A 755 -5.07 36.35 -9.96
N CYS A 756 -5.07 35.06 -10.33
CA CYS A 756 -4.19 34.53 -11.37
C CYS A 756 -4.45 35.18 -12.74
N SER A 757 -5.72 35.37 -13.11
CA SER A 757 -6.08 36.05 -14.36
C SER A 757 -5.64 37.52 -14.37
N PHE A 758 -5.81 38.23 -13.24
CA PHE A 758 -5.42 39.64 -13.15
C PHE A 758 -3.89 39.83 -13.11
N LEU A 759 -3.15 38.95 -12.42
CA LEU A 759 -1.68 39.01 -12.35
C LEU A 759 -1.00 38.77 -13.71
N LYS A 760 -1.65 38.04 -14.62
CA LYS A 760 -1.18 37.88 -16.01
C LYS A 760 -1.30 39.18 -16.83
N THR A 761 -2.05 40.19 -16.37
CA THR A 761 -2.22 41.48 -17.08
C THR A 761 -1.13 42.50 -16.75
N GLU A 762 -0.92 43.49 -17.63
CA GLU A 762 -0.02 44.63 -17.37
C GLU A 762 -0.45 45.46 -16.13
N LYS A 763 -1.75 45.55 -15.87
CA LYS A 763 -2.28 46.19 -14.65
C LYS A 763 -1.81 45.48 -13.38
N GLY A 764 -1.83 44.14 -13.36
CA GLY A 764 -1.35 43.33 -12.24
C GLY A 764 0.15 43.53 -11.93
N LYS A 765 0.99 43.63 -12.97
CA LYS A 765 2.43 43.91 -12.81
C LYS A 765 2.69 45.29 -12.19
N SER A 766 1.88 46.29 -12.54
CA SER A 766 1.97 47.64 -11.97
C SER A 766 1.70 47.64 -10.45
N ILE A 767 0.66 46.93 -10.00
CA ILE A 767 0.34 46.80 -8.58
C ILE A 767 1.49 46.15 -7.81
N ILE A 768 2.04 45.06 -8.33
CA ILE A 768 3.19 44.37 -7.70
C ILE A 768 4.40 45.32 -7.61
N THR A 769 4.63 46.12 -8.64
CA THR A 769 5.75 47.07 -8.68
C THR A 769 5.57 48.17 -7.62
N ALA A 770 4.38 48.76 -7.53
CA ALA A 770 4.05 49.76 -6.51
C ALA A 770 4.20 49.18 -5.09
N TYR A 771 3.67 47.98 -4.85
CA TYR A 771 3.79 47.28 -3.57
C TYR A 771 5.26 46.97 -3.21
N ARG A 772 6.05 46.45 -4.16
CA ARG A 772 7.48 46.17 -3.93
C ARG A 772 8.26 47.45 -3.65
N ARG A 773 7.97 48.56 -4.35
CA ARG A 773 8.60 49.87 -4.09
C ARG A 773 8.35 50.32 -2.65
N ALA A 774 7.09 50.30 -2.21
CA ALA A 774 6.74 50.66 -0.83
C ALA A 774 7.38 49.72 0.21
N ASN A 775 7.25 48.41 0.01
CA ASN A 775 7.77 47.41 0.95
C ASN A 775 9.31 47.43 1.07
N ASN A 776 10.02 47.73 -0.02
CA ASN A 776 11.48 47.84 0.00
C ASN A 776 11.99 49.06 0.78
N ILE A 777 11.22 50.15 0.87
CA ILE A 777 11.55 51.31 1.70
C ILE A 777 11.39 50.93 3.18
N ILE A 778 10.30 50.23 3.51
CA ILE A 778 10.01 49.76 4.86
C ILE A 778 11.03 48.72 5.34
N LEU A 779 11.45 47.78 4.48
CA LEU A 779 12.35 46.68 4.86
C LEU A 779 13.84 47.07 4.94
N LYS A 780 14.28 48.16 4.30
CA LYS A 780 15.69 48.58 4.27
C LYS A 780 16.12 49.37 5.50
N GLU A 781 15.18 49.99 6.21
CA GLU A 781 15.50 50.84 7.36
C GLU A 781 14.98 50.14 8.62
N SER A 782 15.88 49.75 9.53
CA SER A 782 15.48 49.29 10.86
C SER A 782 14.88 50.48 11.63
N VAL A 783 13.56 50.51 11.76
CA VAL A 783 12.76 51.60 12.31
C VAL A 783 12.52 51.39 13.82
N ASP A 784 13.35 51.99 14.69
CA ASP A 784 13.25 51.96 16.17
C ASP A 784 11.92 52.48 16.80
N TRP A 785 10.86 52.71 16.04
CA TRP A 785 9.56 53.25 16.50
C TRP A 785 8.36 52.53 15.87
N LYS A 786 7.25 52.39 16.62
CA LYS A 786 6.06 51.62 16.19
C LYS A 786 5.38 52.21 14.93
N LEU A 787 5.32 51.42 13.85
CA LEU A 787 4.54 51.74 12.64
C LEU A 787 3.01 51.73 12.87
N ASP A 788 2.51 51.16 13.97
CA ASP A 788 1.07 51.06 14.29
C ASP A 788 0.38 52.39 14.70
N GLY A 789 1.05 53.54 14.53
CA GLY A 789 0.47 54.85 14.84
C GLY A 789 -0.45 55.36 13.73
N LYS A 790 -1.50 56.10 14.07
CA LYS A 790 -2.36 56.78 13.08
C LYS A 790 -1.55 57.86 12.34
N SER A 791 -1.56 57.83 11.02
CA SER A 791 -1.13 58.97 10.21
C SER A 791 -2.01 60.18 10.51
N SER A 792 -1.42 61.36 10.54
CA SER A 792 -2.08 62.61 10.92
C SER A 792 -2.08 63.57 9.74
N LYS A 793 -3.26 63.94 9.26
CA LYS A 793 -3.45 64.91 8.16
C LYS A 793 -2.74 66.25 8.42
N ARG A 794 -2.60 66.65 9.70
CA ARG A 794 -1.94 67.89 10.12
C ARG A 794 -0.42 67.92 9.88
N LEU A 795 0.18 66.75 9.69
CA LEU A 795 1.61 66.59 9.46
C LEU A 795 1.93 66.37 7.96
N CYS A 796 0.93 66.39 7.07
CA CYS A 796 1.14 66.38 5.63
C CYS A 796 1.58 67.78 5.18
N ARG A 797 2.66 67.87 4.40
CA ARG A 797 3.23 69.12 3.87
C ARG A 797 2.96 69.33 2.40
N GLU A 798 2.93 68.25 1.63
CA GLU A 798 2.71 68.29 0.19
C GLU A 798 1.27 67.84 -0.13
N ASP A 799 0.70 68.37 -1.21
CA ASP A 799 -0.69 68.12 -1.60
C ASP A 799 -0.94 66.63 -1.89
N CYS A 800 0.05 65.95 -2.49
CA CYS A 800 0.03 64.52 -2.79
C CYS A 800 -0.06 63.63 -1.53
N GLU A 801 0.52 64.03 -0.39
CA GLU A 801 0.41 63.31 0.89
C GLU A 801 -1.00 63.40 1.47
N THR A 802 -1.59 64.59 1.35
CA THR A 802 -2.96 64.85 1.81
C THR A 802 -3.96 64.09 0.94
N GLN A 803 -3.70 64.00 -0.36
CA GLN A 803 -4.47 63.22 -1.32
C GLN A 803 -4.40 61.72 -1.01
N LEU A 804 -3.19 61.15 -0.84
CA LEU A 804 -3.02 59.74 -0.50
C LEU A 804 -3.72 59.36 0.82
N TYR A 805 -3.61 60.22 1.84
CA TYR A 805 -4.27 60.00 3.13
C TYR A 805 -5.80 59.90 3.02
N ASN A 806 -6.43 60.75 2.20
CA ASN A 806 -7.89 60.71 1.99
C ASN A 806 -8.29 59.48 1.15
N GLN A 807 -7.53 59.16 0.11
CA GLN A 807 -7.81 58.03 -0.78
C GLN A 807 -7.69 56.68 -0.06
N ILE A 808 -6.68 56.50 0.82
CA ILE A 808 -6.54 55.27 1.64
C ILE A 808 -7.84 54.95 2.40
N ARG A 809 -8.48 55.96 2.99
CA ARG A 809 -9.72 55.75 3.77
C ARG A 809 -10.92 55.42 2.89
N GLN A 810 -11.04 56.09 1.75
CA GLN A 810 -12.13 55.87 0.79
C GLN A 810 -12.02 54.48 0.15
N TYR A 811 -10.85 54.15 -0.42
CA TYR A 811 -10.61 52.88 -1.09
C TYR A 811 -10.67 51.69 -0.11
N LYS A 812 -10.22 51.84 1.15
CA LYS A 812 -10.39 50.79 2.18
C LYS A 812 -11.85 50.43 2.44
N LYS A 813 -12.77 51.41 2.42
CA LYS A 813 -14.20 51.18 2.60
C LYS A 813 -14.82 50.50 1.37
N LEU A 814 -14.46 50.95 0.17
CA LEU A 814 -14.94 50.39 -1.10
C LEU A 814 -14.46 48.95 -1.32
N LEU A 815 -13.17 48.68 -1.12
CA LEU A 815 -12.60 47.32 -1.17
C LEU A 815 -13.24 46.38 -0.17
N GLY A 816 -13.51 46.87 1.06
CA GLY A 816 -14.20 46.09 2.07
C GLY A 816 -15.63 45.70 1.68
N GLY A 817 -16.31 46.49 0.84
CA GLY A 817 -17.62 46.17 0.27
C GLY A 817 -17.51 45.10 -0.84
N LEU A 818 -16.63 45.33 -1.81
CA LEU A 818 -16.44 44.42 -2.95
C LEU A 818 -15.96 43.01 -2.54
N ILE A 819 -15.09 42.93 -1.53
CA ILE A 819 -14.64 41.64 -0.98
C ILE A 819 -15.77 40.89 -0.27
N LYS A 820 -16.74 41.59 0.34
CA LYS A 820 -17.91 40.96 0.97
C LYS A 820 -18.95 40.48 -0.06
N GLU A 821 -18.97 41.07 -1.25
CA GLU A 821 -19.87 40.70 -2.35
C GLU A 821 -19.24 39.67 -3.32
N ASP A 822 -18.07 39.10 -2.98
CA ASP A 822 -17.29 38.17 -3.84
C ASP A 822 -16.92 38.72 -5.23
N LYS A 823 -16.91 40.04 -5.41
CA LYS A 823 -16.54 40.73 -6.67
C LYS A 823 -15.03 40.97 -6.75
N PHE A 824 -14.26 39.89 -6.84
CA PHE A 824 -12.80 39.95 -6.79
C PHE A 824 -12.16 40.70 -7.97
N SER A 825 -12.73 40.58 -9.18
CA SER A 825 -12.20 41.28 -10.36
C SER A 825 -12.35 42.80 -10.24
N GLU A 826 -13.50 43.28 -9.77
CA GLU A 826 -13.74 44.70 -9.52
C GLU A 826 -12.85 45.24 -8.38
N ALA A 827 -12.63 44.43 -7.34
CA ALA A 827 -11.71 44.79 -6.26
C ALA A 827 -10.26 44.96 -6.76
N MET A 828 -9.82 44.15 -7.72
CA MET A 828 -8.49 44.27 -8.32
C MET A 828 -8.34 45.50 -9.21
N GLU A 829 -9.38 45.88 -9.97
CA GLU A 829 -9.39 47.14 -10.73
C GLU A 829 -9.32 48.36 -9.80
N LEU A 830 -10.06 48.33 -8.70
CA LEU A 830 -10.04 49.40 -7.70
C LEU A 830 -8.67 49.50 -6.98
N LEU A 831 -7.98 48.37 -6.79
CA LEU A 831 -6.58 48.35 -6.30
C LEU A 831 -5.59 48.91 -7.33
N PHE A 832 -5.81 48.68 -8.62
CA PHE A 832 -5.00 49.25 -9.69
C PHE A 832 -5.11 50.78 -9.72
N GLU A 833 -6.33 51.32 -9.67
CA GLU A 833 -6.54 52.77 -9.54
C GLU A 833 -5.84 53.33 -8.30
N PHE A 834 -5.96 52.64 -7.16
CA PHE A 834 -5.29 53.05 -5.93
C PHE A 834 -3.75 53.10 -6.07
N SER A 835 -3.17 52.16 -6.82
CA SER A 835 -1.72 52.09 -7.04
C SER A 835 -1.14 53.34 -7.72
N SER A 836 -1.95 54.05 -8.52
CA SER A 836 -1.52 55.31 -9.16
C SER A 836 -1.22 56.40 -8.13
N PHE A 837 -2.05 56.53 -7.08
CA PHE A 837 -1.82 57.51 -6.01
C PHE A 837 -0.59 57.16 -5.17
N VAL A 838 -0.32 55.86 -4.97
CA VAL A 838 0.90 55.39 -4.29
C VAL A 838 2.13 55.76 -5.12
N ASN A 839 2.11 55.54 -6.44
CA ASN A 839 3.24 55.88 -7.30
C ASN A 839 3.50 57.39 -7.34
N VAL A 840 2.46 58.23 -7.46
CA VAL A 840 2.62 59.70 -7.41
C VAL A 840 3.25 60.15 -6.10
N PHE A 841 2.77 59.63 -4.95
CA PHE A 841 3.39 59.90 -3.66
C PHE A 841 4.87 59.46 -3.63
N MET A 842 5.20 58.31 -4.18
CA MET A 842 6.58 57.77 -4.20
C MET A 842 7.54 58.54 -5.12
N ASP A 843 7.02 59.21 -6.15
CA ASP A 843 7.83 59.96 -7.11
C ASP A 843 8.02 61.42 -6.67
N GLU A 844 7.00 62.03 -6.05
CA GLU A 844 7.02 63.44 -5.65
C GLU A 844 7.54 63.65 -4.21
N VAL A 845 7.30 62.70 -3.31
CA VAL A 845 7.62 62.87 -1.88
C VAL A 845 8.90 62.13 -1.52
N ARG A 846 9.86 62.87 -0.96
CA ARG A 846 11.04 62.25 -0.33
C ARG A 846 10.64 61.66 1.03
N VAL A 847 10.27 60.37 1.00
CA VAL A 847 9.83 59.63 2.19
C VAL A 847 10.92 59.57 3.28
N CYS A 848 12.20 59.42 2.89
CA CYS A 848 13.35 59.32 3.80
C CYS A 848 13.92 60.69 4.28
N ASP A 849 13.08 61.69 4.55
CA ASP A 849 13.54 62.99 5.07
C ASP A 849 13.75 62.97 6.60
N ARG A 850 14.98 62.66 7.02
CA ARG A 850 15.36 62.51 8.44
C ARG A 850 15.61 63.83 9.19
N VAL A 851 15.47 64.99 8.52
CA VAL A 851 15.66 66.30 9.17
C VAL A 851 14.50 66.59 10.13
N ASN A 852 13.30 66.10 9.82
CA ASN A 852 12.15 66.18 10.71
C ASN A 852 11.60 64.78 11.01
N MET A 853 11.95 64.26 12.18
CA MET A 853 11.58 62.91 12.61
C MET A 853 10.06 62.70 12.76
N GLU A 854 9.25 63.73 13.01
CA GLU A 854 7.79 63.62 13.06
C GLU A 854 7.17 63.51 11.66
N LEU A 855 7.72 64.25 10.71
CA LEU A 855 7.30 64.21 9.30
C LEU A 855 7.67 62.86 8.66
N TYR A 856 8.91 62.40 8.87
CA TYR A 856 9.37 61.07 8.46
C TYR A 856 8.45 59.98 9.03
N ARG A 857 8.14 60.01 10.33
CA ARG A 857 7.19 59.09 10.97
C ARG A 857 5.80 59.11 10.34
N ASN A 858 5.31 60.29 9.95
CA ASN A 858 4.01 60.41 9.31
C ASN A 858 4.02 59.87 7.87
N ARG A 859 5.08 60.15 7.09
CA ARG A 859 5.30 59.65 5.72
C ARG A 859 5.44 58.13 5.68
N THR A 860 6.25 57.53 6.55
CA THR A 860 6.39 56.06 6.63
C THR A 860 5.11 55.38 7.15
N ARG A 861 4.29 56.04 7.98
CA ARG A 861 2.97 55.52 8.39
C ARG A 861 1.91 55.56 7.29
N LEU A 862 2.08 56.41 6.27
CA LEU A 862 1.24 56.38 5.07
C LEU A 862 1.53 55.14 4.21
N GLU A 863 2.68 54.47 4.40
CA GLU A 863 3.12 53.28 3.64
C GLU A 863 2.77 51.92 4.27
N MET A 864 2.12 51.90 5.44
CA MET A 864 1.68 50.70 6.21
C MET A 864 2.76 49.87 6.94
N SER A 865 2.31 49.11 7.97
CA SER A 865 3.09 48.61 9.10
C SER A 865 3.49 47.13 9.07
N SER A 866 4.69 46.83 9.57
CA SER A 866 5.08 45.53 10.16
C SER A 866 6.30 45.71 11.08
N ASN A 867 6.34 45.06 12.25
CA ASN A 867 7.43 45.21 13.24
C ASN A 867 8.62 44.29 12.91
N ASP A 868 9.86 44.76 13.14
CA ASP A 868 11.09 43.97 12.94
C ASP A 868 11.53 43.25 14.25
N TYR A 869 11.87 41.96 14.18
CA TYR A 869 12.30 41.16 15.33
C TYR A 869 13.74 41.51 15.76
N TYR A 870 14.60 42.02 14.88
CA TYR A 870 15.99 42.36 15.23
C TYR A 870 16.06 43.59 16.16
N GLU A 871 15.15 44.54 15.99
CA GLU A 871 15.04 45.74 16.82
C GLU A 871 14.53 45.43 18.23
N ILE A 872 13.59 44.48 18.35
CA ILE A 872 13.05 44.05 19.64
C ILE A 872 14.17 43.45 20.53
N LEU A 873 15.19 42.86 19.92
CA LEU A 873 16.36 42.33 20.61
C LEU A 873 17.55 43.31 20.68
N GLU A 874 17.44 44.56 20.19
CA GLU A 874 18.55 45.54 20.13
C GLU A 874 19.84 44.97 19.50
N VAL A 875 19.71 44.18 18.42
CA VAL A 875 20.84 43.55 17.72
C VAL A 875 20.83 43.88 16.23
N SER A 876 22.01 44.00 15.62
CA SER A 876 22.11 44.22 14.18
C SER A 876 21.66 42.98 13.39
N ARG A 877 21.21 43.14 12.14
CA ARG A 877 20.83 42.02 11.27
C ARG A 877 21.99 41.04 10.98
N ASN A 878 23.23 41.52 11.08
CA ASN A 878 24.44 40.70 10.94
C ASN A 878 24.90 40.08 12.28
N ALA A 879 24.12 40.22 13.35
CA ALA A 879 24.50 39.72 14.67
C ALA A 879 24.66 38.19 14.66
N SER A 880 25.74 37.75 15.30
CA SER A 880 26.03 36.33 15.52
C SER A 880 24.98 35.70 16.46
N ALA A 881 24.81 34.38 16.39
CA ALA A 881 23.89 33.67 17.30
C ALA A 881 24.23 33.91 18.79
N GLU A 882 25.51 34.13 19.09
CA GLU A 882 25.98 34.46 20.44
C GLU A 882 25.57 35.87 20.88
N GLU A 883 25.64 36.87 20.00
CA GLU A 883 25.18 38.24 20.28
C GLU A 883 23.67 38.31 20.50
N ILE A 884 22.89 37.59 19.68
CA ILE A 884 21.43 37.48 19.83
C ILE A 884 21.06 36.86 21.18
N LYS A 885 21.74 35.77 21.56
CA LYS A 885 21.54 35.10 22.85
C LYS A 885 21.97 35.97 24.03
N LYS A 886 23.04 36.74 23.89
CA LYS A 886 23.52 37.68 24.91
C LYS A 886 22.54 38.83 25.12
N SER A 887 22.01 39.39 24.04
CA SER A 887 21.02 40.47 24.13
C SER A 887 19.68 39.99 24.69
N TYR A 888 19.21 38.81 24.26
CA TYR A 888 18.02 38.16 24.82
C TYR A 888 18.13 37.98 26.34
N ARG A 889 19.25 37.44 26.83
CA ARG A 889 19.48 37.30 28.29
C ARG A 889 19.43 38.63 29.03
N LYS A 890 20.00 39.70 28.46
CA LYS A 890 19.98 41.04 29.02
C LYS A 890 18.55 41.62 29.09
N MET A 891 17.77 41.42 28.03
CA MET A 891 16.38 41.88 27.92
C MET A 891 15.42 41.10 28.83
N VAL A 892 15.54 39.77 28.87
CA VAL A 892 14.77 38.89 29.75
C VAL A 892 15.00 39.26 31.21
N PHE A 893 16.25 39.48 31.61
CA PHE A 893 16.57 39.89 32.97
C PHE A 893 16.05 41.30 33.32
N LYS A 894 15.94 42.20 32.33
CA LYS A 894 15.42 43.57 32.51
C LYS A 894 13.89 43.60 32.61
N TYR A 895 13.20 42.75 31.86
CA TYR A 895 11.72 42.75 31.76
C TYR A 895 11.05 41.54 32.42
N HIS A 896 11.79 40.73 33.22
CA HIS A 896 11.24 39.57 33.90
C HIS A 896 10.08 39.96 34.85
N PRO A 897 8.98 39.18 34.88
CA PRO A 897 7.84 39.44 35.77
C PRO A 897 8.23 39.55 37.25
N ASP A 898 9.16 38.71 37.72
CA ASP A 898 9.61 38.71 39.12
C ASP A 898 10.38 39.98 39.53
N LYS A 899 10.99 40.70 38.56
CA LYS A 899 11.69 41.96 38.81
C LYS A 899 10.82 43.19 38.59
N ASN A 900 9.71 43.05 37.87
CA ASN A 900 8.77 44.13 37.58
C ASN A 900 7.32 43.69 37.90
N PRO A 901 7.01 43.35 39.16
CA PRO A 901 5.69 42.84 39.53
C PRO A 901 4.61 43.91 39.31
N GLY A 902 3.59 43.57 38.50
CA GLY A 902 2.43 44.44 38.24
C GLY A 902 2.56 45.43 37.07
N ASP A 903 3.73 45.52 36.41
CA ASP A 903 3.90 46.41 35.24
C ASP A 903 3.49 45.72 33.92
N LYS A 904 2.26 46.01 33.47
CA LYS A 904 1.70 45.47 32.21
C LYS A 904 2.57 45.78 30.99
N LYS A 905 3.36 46.87 31.00
CA LYS A 905 4.24 47.21 29.87
C LYS A 905 5.50 46.35 29.84
N ALA A 906 6.02 45.95 31.00
CA ALA A 906 7.15 45.02 31.09
C ALA A 906 6.75 43.61 30.64
N GLU A 907 5.54 43.17 31.00
CA GLU A 907 4.98 41.87 30.58
C GLU A 907 4.75 41.80 29.05
N GLU A 908 4.23 42.87 28.44
CA GLU A 908 4.03 42.93 26.98
C GLU A 908 5.37 42.95 26.21
N LYS A 909 6.39 43.63 26.75
CA LYS A 909 7.75 43.61 26.21
C LYS A 909 8.42 42.25 26.39
N PHE A 910 8.21 41.58 27.51
CA PHE A 910 8.73 40.24 27.78
C PHE A 910 8.20 39.19 26.79
N LYS A 911 6.89 39.25 26.47
CA LYS A 911 6.27 38.39 25.45
C LYS A 911 6.87 38.62 24.06
N LYS A 912 7.03 39.88 23.65
CA LYS A 912 7.61 40.24 22.34
C LYS A 912 9.10 39.89 22.21
N VAL A 913 9.88 40.07 23.27
CA VAL A 913 11.30 39.66 23.32
C VAL A 913 11.46 38.15 23.21
N SER A 914 10.54 37.39 23.81
CA SER A 914 10.55 35.92 23.73
C SER A 914 10.16 35.42 22.32
N GLU A 915 9.15 36.05 21.70
CA GLU A 915 8.73 35.76 20.32
C GLU A 915 9.85 36.10 19.31
N ALA A 916 10.52 37.24 19.46
CA ALA A 916 11.65 37.64 18.61
C ALA A 916 12.84 36.67 18.72
N TYR A 917 13.16 36.22 19.93
CA TYR A 917 14.24 35.25 20.12
C TYR A 917 13.89 33.87 19.56
N GLU A 918 12.64 33.43 19.64
CA GLU A 918 12.21 32.15 19.08
C GLU A 918 12.38 32.08 17.55
N VAL A 919 12.10 33.19 16.86
CA VAL A 919 12.25 33.30 15.40
C VAL A 919 13.71 33.50 15.00
N LEU A 920 14.46 34.35 15.70
CA LEU A 920 15.84 34.70 15.33
C LEU A 920 16.92 33.73 15.83
N SER A 921 16.62 32.89 16.83
CA SER A 921 17.57 31.87 17.33
C SER A 921 17.62 30.60 16.48
N ASN A 922 16.60 30.35 15.66
CA ASN A 922 16.56 29.20 14.75
C ASN A 922 17.05 29.61 13.34
N PRO A 923 18.10 28.99 12.78
CA PRO A 923 18.68 29.38 11.48
C PRO A 923 17.69 29.34 10.32
N GLU A 924 16.78 28.36 10.30
CA GLU A 924 15.78 28.20 9.24
C GLU A 924 14.65 29.21 9.37
N LYS A 925 14.15 29.44 10.60
CA LYS A 925 13.13 30.48 10.85
C LYS A 925 13.68 31.89 10.64
N ARG A 926 14.95 32.13 10.99
CA ARG A 926 15.68 33.37 10.73
C ARG A 926 15.87 33.59 9.23
N ALA A 927 16.32 32.57 8.49
CA ALA A 927 16.43 32.66 7.02
C ALA A 927 15.08 32.86 6.33
N ALA A 928 14.01 32.24 6.83
CA ALA A 928 12.65 32.46 6.34
C ALA A 928 12.15 33.88 6.66
N TYR A 929 12.39 34.37 7.88
CA TYR A 929 12.06 35.73 8.30
C TYR A 929 12.84 36.79 7.50
N ASP A 930 14.13 36.56 7.26
CA ASP A 930 15.01 37.43 6.46
C ASP A 930 14.59 37.48 4.98
N ARG A 931 13.98 36.41 4.45
CA ARG A 931 13.48 36.32 3.06
C ARG A 931 12.05 36.80 2.87
N TYR A 932 11.17 36.59 3.85
CA TYR A 932 9.71 36.72 3.68
C TYR A 932 9.03 37.68 4.70
N GLY A 933 9.79 38.26 5.63
CA GLY A 933 9.28 39.19 6.64
C GLY A 933 8.30 38.55 7.64
N HIS A 934 7.55 39.38 8.37
CA HIS A 934 6.65 38.98 9.46
C HIS A 934 5.48 38.05 9.05
N SER A 935 5.25 37.89 7.75
CA SER A 935 4.10 37.16 7.19
C SER A 935 4.15 35.64 7.36
N THR A 936 5.27 35.08 7.83
CA THR A 936 5.48 33.63 7.97
C THR A 936 5.04 33.06 9.32
N PHE A 937 4.85 33.88 10.36
CA PHE A 937 4.71 33.39 11.75
C PHE A 937 3.46 33.84 12.51
N THR A 938 2.58 34.66 11.93
CA THR A 938 1.31 35.02 12.58
C THR A 938 0.21 34.01 12.22
N SER A 939 0.25 32.84 12.86
CA SER A 939 -0.91 31.96 13.09
C SER A 939 -0.58 30.97 14.21
N GLY A 940 -1.08 31.26 15.42
CA GLY A 940 -1.21 30.31 16.52
C GLY A 940 -0.25 30.53 17.71
N GLY A 941 -0.72 31.24 18.74
CA GLY A 941 -0.04 31.34 20.03
C GLY A 941 -0.74 30.52 21.12
N GLY A 942 0.03 30.10 22.14
CA GLY A 942 -0.50 29.63 23.43
C GLY A 942 0.37 28.59 24.15
N ALA A 943 1.17 29.04 25.10
CA ALA A 943 2.19 28.29 25.85
C ALA A 943 1.67 27.57 27.12
N GLY A 944 2.45 26.61 27.62
CA GLY A 944 2.39 26.07 28.98
C GLY A 944 3.67 25.29 29.31
N GLY A 945 4.59 25.92 30.06
CA GLY A 945 5.91 25.37 30.39
C GLY A 945 5.95 24.55 31.69
N PHE A 946 7.05 23.82 31.89
CA PHE A 946 7.58 23.51 33.21
C PHE A 946 9.12 23.46 33.18
N ASP A 947 9.67 24.05 34.24
CA ASP A 947 11.05 24.41 34.53
C ASP A 947 11.83 23.24 35.15
N PHE A 948 13.15 23.21 34.96
CA PHE A 948 14.07 22.20 35.52
C PHE A 948 15.33 22.90 36.04
N THR A 949 15.62 22.77 37.33
CA THR A 949 16.86 23.29 37.94
C THR A 949 17.58 22.23 38.80
N SER A 950 18.87 22.03 38.47
CA SER A 950 20.04 21.56 39.26
C SER A 950 20.01 20.21 40.01
N GLY A 951 21.10 19.43 40.13
CA GLY A 951 22.51 19.59 39.79
C GLY A 951 23.37 18.42 40.36
N PHE A 952 24.35 17.98 39.56
CA PHE A 952 25.70 17.36 39.78
C PHE A 952 26.12 16.46 40.98
N SER A 953 26.88 15.39 40.60
CA SER A 953 28.02 14.69 41.26
C SER A 953 27.74 13.85 42.54
N THR A 954 28.38 12.69 42.82
CA THR A 954 29.79 12.29 42.63
C THR A 954 29.98 10.75 42.67
N ASP A 955 31.20 10.34 42.33
CA ASP A 955 31.78 9.05 41.96
C ASP A 955 31.70 7.80 42.85
N PHE A 956 31.83 6.68 42.14
CA PHE A 956 32.38 5.39 42.54
C PHE A 956 33.92 5.46 42.65
N SER A 957 34.48 5.07 43.80
CA SER A 957 35.70 4.23 43.86
C SER A 957 35.99 3.87 45.31
N ASP A 958 35.74 2.62 45.69
CA ASP A 958 36.63 1.91 46.58
C ASP A 958 36.36 0.39 46.50
N ILE A 959 37.39 -0.33 46.03
CA ILE A 959 37.92 -1.55 46.68
C ILE A 959 36.96 -2.76 46.62
N PHE A 960 37.07 -3.73 45.70
CA PHE A 960 38.24 -4.52 45.29
C PHE A 960 38.96 -5.23 46.43
N GLN A 961 38.25 -6.14 47.10
CA GLN A 961 38.75 -7.29 47.88
C GLN A 961 37.56 -8.28 47.91
N ASP A 962 37.42 -9.20 46.95
CA ASP A 962 37.92 -10.56 47.13
C ASP A 962 38.11 -11.29 45.79
N PHE A 963 39.34 -11.15 45.30
CA PHE A 963 39.93 -11.88 44.20
C PHE A 963 40.54 -13.24 44.64
N PHE A 964 40.12 -13.91 45.73
CA PHE A 964 40.88 -15.10 46.19
C PHE A 964 40.07 -16.29 46.76
N GLY A 965 40.14 -17.40 46.02
CA GLY A 965 40.11 -18.79 46.52
C GLY A 965 38.72 -19.45 46.54
N GLY A 966 38.44 -20.61 45.93
CA GLY A 966 39.28 -21.75 45.56
C GLY A 966 38.69 -23.01 46.22
N GLY A 967 38.60 -24.15 45.51
CA GLY A 967 38.52 -25.47 46.15
C GLY A 967 37.35 -26.39 45.78
N PHE A 968 37.70 -27.62 45.42
CA PHE A 968 36.88 -28.78 45.06
C PHE A 968 35.96 -29.29 46.19
N GLY A 969 34.82 -29.92 45.83
CA GLY A 969 34.03 -30.75 46.76
C GLY A 969 32.83 -31.46 46.11
N LYS A 970 32.79 -32.80 46.19
CA LYS A 970 31.78 -33.75 45.68
C LYS A 970 30.47 -33.80 46.50
N SER A 971 29.42 -34.31 45.85
CA SER A 971 28.18 -34.92 46.40
C SER A 971 27.13 -33.90 46.90
N GLN A 972 25.83 -33.92 46.55
CA GLN A 972 24.86 -35.00 46.71
C GLN A 972 23.53 -34.55 46.07
N ARG A 973 22.77 -35.50 45.50
CA ARG A 973 21.42 -35.29 44.96
C ARG A 973 20.47 -34.78 46.05
N THR A 974 19.97 -33.57 45.87
CA THR A 974 18.72 -33.10 46.50
C THR A 974 17.94 -32.35 45.43
N ALA A 975 16.87 -32.97 44.91
CA ALA A 975 15.93 -32.31 44.00
C ALA A 975 15.11 -31.31 44.82
N SER A 976 15.63 -30.09 44.98
CA SER A 976 14.86 -28.95 45.44
C SER A 976 13.84 -28.59 44.35
N ARG A 977 12.56 -28.62 44.72
CA ARG A 977 11.44 -28.05 43.96
C ARG A 977 11.80 -26.61 43.57
N GLU A 978 12.25 -26.39 42.34
CA GLU A 978 12.39 -25.04 41.79
C GLU A 978 10.98 -24.48 41.54
N HIS A 979 10.60 -23.47 42.32
CA HIS A 979 9.48 -22.63 41.96
C HIS A 979 9.69 -22.09 40.54
N LEU A 980 8.69 -22.22 39.67
CA LEU A 980 8.77 -21.82 38.26
C LEU A 980 9.22 -20.35 38.14
N ARG A 981 10.43 -20.15 37.58
CA ARG A 981 10.94 -18.84 37.17
C ARG A 981 9.92 -18.16 36.27
N GLY A 982 9.79 -16.84 36.38
CA GLY A 982 8.92 -16.08 35.49
C GLY A 982 9.39 -16.10 34.04
N SER A 983 8.44 -15.98 33.11
CA SER A 983 8.69 -16.02 31.67
C SER A 983 9.49 -14.80 31.20
N ASP A 984 10.36 -15.00 30.22
CA ASP A 984 11.04 -13.90 29.55
C ASP A 984 10.03 -13.13 28.66
N LEU A 985 10.17 -11.82 28.60
CA LEU A 985 9.32 -10.93 27.80
C LEU A 985 10.07 -10.42 26.58
N ARG A 986 9.34 -10.19 25.49
CA ARG A 986 9.85 -9.56 24.28
C ARG A 986 9.17 -8.21 24.07
N TYR A 987 9.95 -7.19 23.75
CA TYR A 987 9.45 -5.86 23.41
C TYR A 987 10.18 -5.32 22.19
N ASP A 988 9.45 -4.85 21.18
CA ASP A 988 10.04 -4.36 19.94
C ASP A 988 10.06 -2.82 19.97
N VAL A 989 11.23 -2.21 19.76
CA VAL A 989 11.44 -0.75 19.75
C VAL A 989 11.87 -0.31 18.36
N GLU A 990 11.21 0.72 17.84
CA GLU A 990 11.64 1.38 16.62
C GLU A 990 12.50 2.61 16.92
N VAL A 991 13.68 2.70 16.28
CA VAL A 991 14.60 3.84 16.39
C VAL A 991 14.90 4.43 15.01
N SER A 992 15.17 5.73 14.93
CA SER A 992 15.62 6.34 13.66
C SER A 992 17.08 5.95 13.35
N LEU A 993 17.53 6.19 12.11
CA LEU A 993 18.92 5.91 11.73
C LEU A 993 19.89 6.85 12.46
N GLU A 994 19.44 8.07 12.73
CA GLU A 994 20.13 9.11 13.50
C GLU A 994 20.24 8.72 14.98
N ASP A 995 19.17 8.16 15.55
CA ASP A 995 19.17 7.62 16.92
C ASP A 995 20.08 6.38 17.01
N ALA A 996 20.10 5.54 15.98
CA ALA A 996 21.04 4.42 15.90
C ALA A 996 22.49 4.91 15.77
N PHE A 997 22.73 6.05 15.13
CA PHE A 997 24.06 6.66 15.03
C PHE A 997 24.54 7.26 16.36
N LYS A 998 23.68 8.00 17.08
CA LYS A 998 24.02 8.67 18.35
C LYS A 998 23.94 7.73 19.57
N GLY A 999 23.10 6.70 19.49
CA GLY A 999 22.61 5.95 20.66
C GLY A 999 21.52 6.75 21.38
N ILE A 1000 20.47 6.07 21.83
CA ILE A 1000 19.31 6.71 22.47
C ILE A 1000 18.87 5.92 23.71
N LYS A 1001 18.32 6.61 24.70
CA LYS A 1001 17.62 5.98 25.82
C LYS A 1001 16.12 6.05 25.55
N VAL A 1002 15.50 4.90 25.29
CA VAL A 1002 14.09 4.81 24.92
C VAL A 1002 13.25 4.45 26.17
N PRO A 1003 12.25 5.26 26.53
CA PRO A 1003 11.28 4.87 27.55
C PRO A 1003 10.35 3.78 26.98
N ILE A 1004 10.25 2.67 27.70
CA ILE A 1004 9.43 1.51 27.36
C ILE A 1004 8.42 1.32 28.49
N SER A 1005 7.13 1.19 28.16
CA SER A 1005 6.10 0.75 29.12
C SER A 1005 5.43 -0.53 28.64
N TYR A 1006 5.23 -1.47 29.56
CA TYR A 1006 4.55 -2.74 29.30
C TYR A 1006 3.87 -3.26 30.55
N VAL A 1007 2.80 -4.03 30.36
CA VAL A 1007 2.03 -4.63 31.44
C VAL A 1007 2.53 -6.06 31.66
N THR A 1008 2.97 -6.36 32.88
CA THR A 1008 3.42 -7.71 33.26
C THR A 1008 2.94 -8.10 34.66
N ASN A 1009 3.07 -9.38 34.98
CA ASN A 1009 2.92 -9.86 36.35
C ASN A 1009 4.13 -9.39 37.17
N VAL A 1010 3.92 -8.50 38.12
CA VAL A 1010 4.94 -8.08 39.10
C VAL A 1010 4.71 -8.77 40.43
N LYS A 1011 5.74 -8.83 41.28
CA LYS A 1011 5.59 -9.33 42.65
C LYS A 1011 4.51 -8.52 43.38
N CYS A 1012 3.61 -9.21 44.06
CA CYS A 1012 2.57 -8.56 44.85
C CYS A 1012 3.21 -7.75 45.98
N SER A 1013 3.01 -6.44 45.99
CA SER A 1013 3.58 -5.54 47.01
C SER A 1013 3.02 -5.80 48.41
N SER A 1014 1.79 -6.32 48.53
CA SER A 1014 1.15 -6.58 49.83
C SER A 1014 1.62 -7.86 50.52
N CYS A 1015 2.15 -8.84 49.79
CA CYS A 1015 2.67 -10.09 50.36
C CYS A 1015 4.11 -10.40 49.94
N SER A 1016 4.81 -9.44 49.35
CA SER A 1016 6.19 -9.54 48.88
C SER A 1016 6.48 -10.79 48.04
N GLY A 1017 5.51 -11.24 47.23
CA GLY A 1017 5.68 -12.42 46.40
C GLY A 1017 5.23 -13.76 47.01
N ILE A 1018 4.95 -13.83 48.31
CA ILE A 1018 4.76 -15.10 49.05
C ILE A 1018 3.36 -15.70 48.85
N GLY A 1019 2.36 -14.86 48.62
CA GLY A 1019 0.98 -15.29 48.44
C GLY A 1019 0.17 -15.42 49.74
N SER A 1020 0.77 -15.23 50.92
CA SER A 1020 0.09 -15.21 52.22
C SER A 1020 0.07 -13.83 52.89
N GLU A 1021 -0.98 -13.56 53.67
CA GLU A 1021 -1.06 -12.36 54.52
C GLU A 1021 -0.26 -12.56 55.82
N GLY A 1022 0.59 -11.60 56.18
CA GLY A 1022 1.36 -11.61 57.44
C GLY A 1022 2.65 -12.44 57.44
N ALA A 1023 3.20 -12.80 56.27
CA ALA A 1023 4.43 -13.60 56.14
C ALA A 1023 4.36 -14.98 56.83
N VAL A 1024 3.16 -15.54 56.98
CA VAL A 1024 2.99 -16.90 57.49
C VAL A 1024 3.39 -17.88 56.40
N ASN A 1025 4.42 -18.68 56.66
CA ASN A 1025 4.91 -19.72 55.75
C ASN A 1025 3.81 -20.75 55.46
N SER A 1026 3.86 -21.31 54.24
CA SER A 1026 3.02 -22.44 53.85
C SER A 1026 3.25 -23.62 54.81
N VAL A 1027 2.16 -24.25 55.27
CA VAL A 1027 2.25 -25.39 56.18
C VAL A 1027 2.24 -26.67 55.35
N LYS A 1028 3.11 -27.64 55.69
CA LYS A 1028 3.07 -28.96 55.05
C LYS A 1028 1.66 -29.55 55.15
N CYS A 1029 1.15 -30.06 54.03
CA CYS A 1029 -0.17 -30.66 53.98
C CYS A 1029 -0.19 -31.90 54.89
N GLY A 1030 -1.01 -31.89 55.94
CA GLY A 1030 -1.08 -33.01 56.90
C GLY A 1030 -1.58 -34.34 56.31
N ASN A 1031 -2.19 -34.31 55.12
CA ASN A 1031 -2.75 -35.51 54.49
C ASN A 1031 -1.76 -36.25 53.57
N CYS A 1032 -0.80 -35.54 52.96
CA CYS A 1032 0.29 -36.16 52.19
C CYS A 1032 1.67 -35.94 52.81
N ASN A 1033 1.75 -35.28 53.96
CA ASN A 1033 2.99 -34.89 54.65
C ASN A 1033 4.03 -34.21 53.75
N GLY A 1034 3.58 -33.43 52.77
CA GLY A 1034 4.47 -32.73 51.81
C GLY A 1034 4.68 -33.44 50.48
N ALA A 1035 4.23 -34.69 50.33
CA ALA A 1035 4.46 -35.50 49.13
C ALA A 1035 3.65 -35.01 47.90
N GLY A 1036 2.49 -34.39 48.12
CA GLY A 1036 1.57 -33.96 47.04
C GLY A 1036 0.69 -35.09 46.49
N SER A 1037 0.99 -36.34 46.83
CA SER A 1037 0.23 -37.54 46.47
C SER A 1037 -0.04 -38.41 47.71
N VAL A 1038 -1.05 -39.28 47.63
CA VAL A 1038 -1.42 -40.26 48.65
C VAL A 1038 -1.47 -41.63 47.99
N ARG A 1039 -0.83 -42.63 48.60
CA ARG A 1039 -0.79 -44.00 48.07
C ARG A 1039 -1.85 -44.85 48.75
N THR A 1040 -2.78 -45.39 47.96
CA THR A 1040 -3.82 -46.31 48.44
C THR A 1040 -3.53 -47.71 47.94
N ARG A 1041 -3.45 -48.70 48.85
CA ARG A 1041 -3.31 -50.11 48.49
C ARG A 1041 -4.69 -50.76 48.38
N LYS A 1042 -5.04 -51.26 47.19
CA LYS A 1042 -6.16 -52.19 46.98
C LYS A 1042 -5.60 -53.48 46.41
N GLY A 1043 -5.54 -54.53 47.24
CA GLY A 1043 -4.93 -55.81 46.86
C GLY A 1043 -3.42 -55.69 46.60
N PHE A 1044 -2.94 -56.35 45.54
CA PHE A 1044 -1.52 -56.39 45.16
C PHE A 1044 -1.03 -55.15 44.39
N LEU A 1045 -1.91 -54.20 44.07
CA LEU A 1045 -1.59 -52.95 43.35
C LEU A 1045 -1.66 -51.74 44.28
N THR A 1046 -0.61 -50.91 44.24
CA THR A 1046 -0.56 -49.61 44.94
C THR A 1046 -0.84 -48.52 43.92
N ILE A 1047 -1.93 -47.77 44.10
CA ILE A 1047 -2.31 -46.65 43.23
C ILE A 1047 -1.91 -45.36 43.95
N GLU A 1048 -1.17 -44.49 43.26
CA GLU A 1048 -0.77 -43.18 43.75
C GLU A 1048 -1.70 -42.12 43.18
N GLU A 1049 -2.51 -41.50 44.05
CA GLU A 1049 -3.47 -40.47 43.68
C GLU A 1049 -2.96 -39.09 44.15
N VAL A 1050 -3.33 -38.03 43.45
CA VAL A 1050 -2.98 -36.67 43.86
C VAL A 1050 -3.70 -36.33 45.17
N CYS A 1051 -3.02 -35.71 46.12
CA CYS A 1051 -3.61 -35.41 47.42
C CYS A 1051 -4.73 -34.38 47.29
N ASN A 1052 -5.96 -34.77 47.62
CA ASN A 1052 -7.15 -33.93 47.49
C ASN A 1052 -7.19 -32.70 48.43
N ILE A 1053 -6.29 -32.60 49.41
CA ILE A 1053 -6.22 -31.44 50.33
C ILE A 1053 -5.30 -30.34 49.78
N CYS A 1054 -4.18 -30.70 49.15
CA CYS A 1054 -3.24 -29.72 48.59
C CYS A 1054 -3.23 -29.72 47.06
N ASN A 1055 -4.07 -30.52 46.40
CA ASN A 1055 -4.15 -30.68 44.94
C ASN A 1055 -2.77 -30.87 44.27
N GLY A 1056 -1.89 -31.68 44.87
CA GLY A 1056 -0.55 -31.92 44.32
C GLY A 1056 0.54 -30.98 44.83
N GLU A 1057 0.21 -29.87 45.51
CA GLU A 1057 1.22 -28.87 45.91
C GLU A 1057 2.06 -29.30 47.12
N GLY A 1058 1.59 -30.25 47.94
CA GLY A 1058 2.28 -30.72 49.16
C GLY A 1058 2.21 -29.74 50.35
N GLU A 1059 1.80 -28.49 50.14
CA GLU A 1059 1.69 -27.46 51.17
C GLU A 1059 0.35 -26.73 51.06
N VAL A 1060 -0.13 -26.18 52.18
CA VAL A 1060 -1.41 -25.45 52.27
C VAL A 1060 -1.15 -24.06 52.83
N ILE A 1061 -1.56 -23.03 52.08
CA ILE A 1061 -1.53 -21.64 52.53
C ILE A 1061 -2.81 -21.38 53.34
N LYS A 1062 -2.68 -21.21 54.66
CA LYS A 1062 -3.81 -20.97 55.56
C LYS A 1062 -4.49 -19.62 55.31
N ASN A 1063 -3.70 -18.56 55.15
CA ASN A 1063 -4.20 -17.20 54.94
C ASN A 1063 -3.79 -16.68 53.57
N LYS A 1064 -4.60 -16.92 52.53
CA LYS A 1064 -4.34 -16.41 51.17
C LYS A 1064 -4.39 -14.88 51.17
N CYS A 1065 -3.41 -14.24 50.52
CA CYS A 1065 -3.38 -12.78 50.39
C CYS A 1065 -4.57 -12.26 49.59
N ARG A 1066 -5.31 -11.28 50.13
CA ARG A 1066 -6.50 -10.70 49.49
C ARG A 1066 -6.20 -10.01 48.16
N ARG A 1067 -5.01 -9.42 48.00
CA ARG A 1067 -4.64 -8.66 46.79
C ARG A 1067 -4.28 -9.56 45.60
N CYS A 1068 -3.67 -10.73 45.83
CA CYS A 1068 -3.24 -11.64 44.76
C CYS A 1068 -3.94 -13.01 44.78
N GLY A 1069 -4.90 -13.22 45.70
CA GLY A 1069 -5.65 -14.47 45.83
C GLY A 1069 -4.82 -15.72 46.16
N GLY A 1070 -3.60 -15.56 46.71
CA GLY A 1070 -2.69 -16.69 46.94
C GLY A 1070 -1.58 -16.91 45.89
N ASN A 1071 -1.58 -16.14 44.79
CA ASN A 1071 -0.66 -16.35 43.66
C ASN A 1071 0.73 -15.68 43.82
N GLY A 1072 0.89 -14.75 44.76
CA GLY A 1072 2.15 -14.02 44.98
C GLY A 1072 2.49 -12.94 43.94
N ARG A 1073 1.74 -12.84 42.84
CA ARG A 1073 1.96 -11.87 41.76
C ARG A 1073 0.68 -11.13 41.39
N VAL A 1074 0.81 -9.90 40.89
CA VAL A 1074 -0.29 -9.04 40.45
C VAL A 1074 0.07 -8.40 39.12
N ARG A 1075 -0.92 -8.18 38.26
CA ARG A 1075 -0.71 -7.53 36.96
C ARG A 1075 -0.55 -6.02 37.17
N SER A 1076 0.55 -5.44 36.69
CA SER A 1076 0.84 -4.00 36.83
C SER A 1076 1.62 -3.48 35.62
N GLU A 1077 1.53 -2.17 35.37
CA GLU A 1077 2.30 -1.49 34.32
C GLU A 1077 3.69 -1.12 34.85
N VAL A 1078 4.73 -1.49 34.09
CA VAL A 1078 6.13 -1.19 34.40
C VAL A 1078 6.66 -0.25 33.32
N SER A 1079 7.20 0.89 33.73
CA SER A 1079 7.94 1.81 32.86
C SER A 1079 9.44 1.68 33.12
N LEU A 1080 10.22 1.53 32.05
CA LEU A 1080 11.66 1.33 32.10
C LEU A 1080 12.35 2.06 30.96
N LEU A 1081 13.47 2.71 31.26
CA LEU A 1081 14.29 3.40 30.27
C LEU A 1081 15.38 2.46 29.75
N VAL A 1082 15.26 1.97 28.51
CA VAL A 1082 16.23 1.06 27.89
C VAL A 1082 17.26 1.86 27.09
N THR A 1083 18.55 1.61 27.37
CA THR A 1083 19.64 2.24 26.62
C THR A 1083 19.95 1.41 25.38
N VAL A 1084 19.69 2.00 24.21
CA VAL A 1084 19.99 1.43 22.90
C VAL A 1084 21.40 1.90 22.49
N PRO A 1085 22.38 0.98 22.31
CA PRO A 1085 23.76 1.35 22.01
C PRO A 1085 23.91 1.96 20.61
N LYS A 1086 24.92 2.82 20.46
CA LYS A 1086 25.31 3.37 19.15
C LYS A 1086 25.70 2.24 18.17
N GLY A 1087 25.38 2.44 16.91
CA GLY A 1087 25.70 1.51 15.82
C GLY A 1087 24.73 0.35 15.65
N ILE A 1088 23.67 0.27 16.48
CA ILE A 1088 22.77 -0.88 16.49
C ILE A 1088 22.10 -1.09 15.13
N GLU A 1089 21.98 -2.35 14.71
CA GLU A 1089 21.35 -2.74 13.45
C GLU A 1089 19.96 -3.34 13.70
N THR A 1090 19.10 -3.31 12.69
CA THR A 1090 17.80 -3.97 12.73
C THR A 1090 17.98 -5.46 13.01
N GLY A 1091 17.28 -5.96 14.03
CA GLY A 1091 17.35 -7.36 14.47
C GLY A 1091 18.27 -7.61 15.68
N ASN A 1092 19.04 -6.62 16.12
CA ASN A 1092 19.80 -6.71 17.36
C ASN A 1092 18.88 -6.72 18.58
N LYS A 1093 19.27 -7.48 19.61
CA LYS A 1093 18.53 -7.60 20.88
C LYS A 1093 19.32 -7.03 22.05
N VAL A 1094 18.64 -6.23 22.88
CA VAL A 1094 19.16 -5.70 24.16
C VAL A 1094 18.46 -6.45 25.30
N ARG A 1095 19.21 -7.15 26.13
CA ARG A 1095 18.66 -7.90 27.28
C ARG A 1095 18.68 -7.03 28.53
N VAL A 1096 17.53 -6.87 29.17
CA VAL A 1096 17.37 -6.22 30.47
C VAL A 1096 17.02 -7.30 31.50
N ASN A 1097 17.99 -7.60 32.37
CA ASN A 1097 17.88 -8.70 33.32
C ASN A 1097 16.81 -8.44 34.40
N GLY A 1098 16.03 -9.46 34.75
CA GLY A 1098 15.06 -9.39 35.86
C GLY A 1098 13.90 -8.42 35.62
N LYS A 1099 13.55 -8.17 34.36
CA LYS A 1099 12.44 -7.29 33.96
C LYS A 1099 11.37 -8.02 33.13
N GLY A 1100 11.46 -9.34 33.04
CA GLY A 1100 10.40 -10.22 32.53
C GLY A 1100 9.28 -10.40 33.55
N GLU A 1101 8.51 -11.49 33.43
CA GLU A 1101 7.44 -11.76 34.40
C GLU A 1101 7.99 -12.12 35.78
N ALA A 1102 7.25 -11.79 36.84
CA ALA A 1102 7.51 -12.28 38.18
C ALA A 1102 7.22 -13.78 38.28
N GLY A 1103 8.19 -14.51 38.84
CA GLY A 1103 8.06 -15.94 39.11
C GLY A 1103 6.99 -16.25 40.15
N PHE A 1104 6.49 -17.49 40.14
CA PHE A 1104 5.43 -17.91 41.04
C PHE A 1104 5.93 -18.00 42.49
N ARG A 1105 5.14 -17.48 43.45
CA ARG A 1105 5.42 -17.53 44.90
C ARG A 1105 6.87 -17.15 45.30
N GLY A 1106 7.40 -16.06 44.73
CA GLY A 1106 8.73 -15.55 45.06
C GLY A 1106 9.88 -16.11 44.20
N ALA A 1107 9.59 -16.92 43.18
CA ALA A 1107 10.59 -17.36 42.21
C ALA A 1107 11.23 -16.20 41.44
N LYS A 1108 12.42 -16.46 40.87
CA LYS A 1108 13.18 -15.48 40.09
C LYS A 1108 12.36 -14.94 38.92
N GLU A 1109 12.57 -13.65 38.63
CA GLU A 1109 11.96 -12.97 37.48
C GLU A 1109 12.57 -13.45 36.16
N GLY A 1110 11.78 -13.40 35.09
CA GLY A 1110 12.27 -13.53 33.72
C GLY A 1110 13.06 -12.30 33.28
N ASP A 1111 13.60 -12.32 32.08
CA ASP A 1111 14.32 -11.18 31.46
C ASP A 1111 13.48 -10.51 30.38
N LEU A 1112 13.74 -9.22 30.11
CA LEU A 1112 13.13 -8.49 29.01
C LEU A 1112 14.12 -8.40 27.84
N TYR A 1113 13.74 -8.93 26.68
CA TYR A 1113 14.48 -8.80 25.42
C TYR A 1113 13.87 -7.71 24.57
N VAL A 1114 14.63 -6.63 24.39
CA VAL A 1114 14.25 -5.50 23.54
C VAL A 1114 14.84 -5.66 22.15
N TYR A 1115 14.01 -5.88 21.14
CA TYR A 1115 14.45 -5.99 19.75
C TYR A 1115 14.38 -4.62 19.09
N VAL A 1116 15.47 -4.21 18.46
CA VAL A 1116 15.57 -2.89 17.83
C VAL A 1116 15.32 -3.00 16.33
N ARG A 1117 14.43 -2.16 15.82
CA ARG A 1117 14.18 -1.97 14.39
C ARG A 1117 14.57 -0.55 14.00
N VAL A 1118 15.54 -0.42 13.10
CA VAL A 1118 15.96 0.89 12.58
C VAL A 1118 15.04 1.27 11.42
N LYS A 1119 14.47 2.47 11.47
CA LYS A 1119 13.61 3.02 10.40
C LYS A 1119 14.43 3.30 9.15
N GLU A 1120 13.80 3.13 7.99
CA GLU A 1120 14.40 3.53 6.70
C GLU A 1120 14.57 5.05 6.63
N HIS A 1121 15.72 5.51 6.14
CA HIS A 1121 16.06 6.92 6.06
C HIS A 1121 15.87 7.46 4.63
N LYS A 1122 15.39 8.70 4.49
CA LYS A 1122 14.99 9.28 3.19
C LYS A 1122 16.16 9.49 2.21
N PHE A 1123 17.36 9.75 2.73
CA PHE A 1123 18.54 10.09 1.93
C PHE A 1123 19.67 9.04 2.01
N PHE A 1124 19.66 8.21 3.06
CA PHE A 1124 20.78 7.30 3.36
C PHE A 1124 20.26 5.87 3.40
N THR A 1125 20.93 5.01 2.66
CA THR A 1125 20.71 3.56 2.70
C THR A 1125 21.88 2.94 3.43
N ARG A 1126 21.62 2.36 4.61
CA ARG A 1126 22.64 1.66 5.40
C ARG A 1126 22.91 0.28 4.81
N ARG A 1127 24.18 -0.03 4.53
CA ARG A 1127 24.67 -1.37 4.21
C ARG A 1127 25.74 -1.74 5.24
N SER A 1128 25.36 -2.50 6.26
CA SER A 1128 26.23 -2.79 7.42
C SER A 1128 26.73 -1.50 8.10
N SER A 1129 28.03 -1.25 8.15
CA SER A 1129 28.61 -0.01 8.71
C SER A 1129 28.65 1.16 7.70
N ASP A 1130 28.43 0.90 6.41
CA ASP A 1130 28.55 1.91 5.36
C ASP A 1130 27.20 2.57 5.03
N LEU A 1131 27.25 3.84 4.63
CA LEU A 1131 26.08 4.62 4.19
C LEU A 1131 26.17 4.89 2.69
N HIS A 1132 25.07 4.70 1.98
CA HIS A 1132 24.95 5.06 0.57
C HIS A 1132 23.93 6.17 0.39
N CYS A 1133 24.22 7.12 -0.48
CA CYS A 1133 23.28 8.16 -0.88
C CYS A 1133 23.48 8.53 -2.35
N SER A 1134 22.39 8.90 -3.03
CA SER A 1134 22.44 9.36 -4.42
C SER A 1134 22.26 10.87 -4.47
N VAL A 1135 23.13 11.57 -5.21
CA VAL A 1135 23.12 13.04 -5.31
C VAL A 1135 23.06 13.50 -6.76
N PRO A 1136 22.04 14.30 -7.13
CA PRO A 1136 22.03 14.95 -8.42
C PRO A 1136 23.02 16.11 -8.46
N ILE A 1137 23.85 16.18 -9.51
CA ILE A 1137 24.75 17.31 -9.78
C ILE A 1137 24.48 17.91 -11.15
N LYS A 1138 24.70 19.22 -11.30
CA LYS A 1138 24.53 19.91 -12.59
C LYS A 1138 25.58 19.43 -13.59
N MET A 1139 25.19 19.29 -14.86
CA MET A 1139 26.09 19.01 -15.98
C MET A 1139 27.37 19.87 -15.97
N THR A 1140 27.27 21.16 -15.64
CA THR A 1140 28.43 22.06 -15.60
C THR A 1140 29.42 21.72 -14.48
N ILE A 1141 28.95 21.28 -13.31
CA ILE A 1141 29.79 20.87 -12.19
C ILE A 1141 30.43 19.51 -12.48
N ALA A 1142 29.69 18.60 -13.13
CA ALA A 1142 30.22 17.32 -13.57
C ALA A 1142 31.34 17.48 -14.60
N ALA A 1143 31.16 18.41 -15.55
CA ALA A 1143 32.13 18.68 -16.62
C ALA A 1143 33.37 19.44 -16.12
N LEU A 1144 33.20 20.53 -15.36
CA LEU A 1144 34.29 21.41 -14.93
C LEU A 1144 34.95 20.97 -13.61
N GLY A 1145 34.34 20.02 -12.91
CA GLY A 1145 34.65 19.75 -11.51
C GLY A 1145 34.14 20.86 -10.58
N GLY A 1146 34.07 20.57 -9.29
CA GLY A 1146 33.61 21.55 -8.32
C GLY A 1146 33.47 20.98 -6.91
N GLU A 1147 32.86 21.75 -6.02
CA GLU A 1147 32.55 21.30 -4.66
C GLU A 1147 31.03 21.37 -4.44
N ILE A 1148 30.48 20.30 -3.87
CA ILE A 1148 29.08 20.26 -3.44
C ILE A 1148 29.01 20.01 -1.94
N GLU A 1149 28.03 20.59 -1.27
CA GLU A 1149 27.81 20.35 0.16
C GLU A 1149 26.81 19.22 0.36
N MET A 1150 27.17 18.27 1.23
CA MET A 1150 26.36 17.10 1.53
C MET A 1150 26.06 16.99 3.01
N PRO A 1151 24.82 16.68 3.41
CA PRO A 1151 24.53 16.36 4.79
C PRO A 1151 25.22 15.04 5.15
N SER A 1152 25.69 14.94 6.40
CA SER A 1152 26.15 13.70 7.02
C SER A 1152 25.12 13.27 8.07
N ILE A 1153 25.14 11.98 8.45
CA ILE A 1153 24.16 11.39 9.39
C ILE A 1153 24.21 12.01 10.79
N ASP A 1154 25.31 12.70 11.14
CA ASP A 1154 25.46 13.43 12.40
C ASP A 1154 24.75 14.80 12.40
N GLY A 1155 24.23 15.24 11.25
CA GLY A 1155 23.59 16.54 11.04
C GLY A 1155 24.55 17.64 10.56
N SER A 1156 25.83 17.33 10.35
CA SER A 1156 26.82 18.27 9.79
C SER A 1156 26.79 18.29 8.27
N TRP A 1157 27.12 19.44 7.66
CA TRP A 1157 27.37 19.55 6.22
C TRP A 1157 28.85 19.29 5.94
N THR A 1158 29.14 18.38 5.02
CA THR A 1158 30.49 18.04 4.58
C THR A 1158 30.65 18.39 3.11
N LYS A 1159 31.73 19.09 2.76
CA LYS A 1159 32.07 19.40 1.36
C LYS A 1159 32.61 18.15 0.67
N LEU A 1160 32.03 17.82 -0.47
CA LEU A 1160 32.46 16.77 -1.38
C LEU A 1160 33.07 17.41 -2.63
N LYS A 1161 34.34 17.09 -2.90
CA LYS A 1161 35.01 17.51 -4.13
C LYS A 1161 34.63 16.56 -5.26
N ILE A 1162 34.03 17.11 -6.32
CA ILE A 1162 33.66 16.42 -7.55
C ILE A 1162 34.80 16.59 -8.55
N PRO A 1163 35.44 15.49 -9.00
CA PRO A 1163 36.43 15.54 -10.07
C PRO A 1163 35.83 16.09 -11.38
N ASP A 1164 36.65 16.75 -12.18
CA ASP A 1164 36.31 17.09 -13.55
C ASP A 1164 36.06 15.83 -14.39
N GLY A 1165 35.10 15.91 -15.32
CA GLY A 1165 34.70 14.77 -16.15
C GLY A 1165 33.90 13.67 -15.43
N THR A 1166 33.38 13.91 -14.22
CA THR A 1166 32.56 12.94 -13.48
C THR A 1166 31.33 12.52 -14.28
N GLN A 1167 31.05 11.23 -14.36
CA GLN A 1167 29.94 10.65 -15.10
C GLN A 1167 28.80 10.20 -14.17
N SER A 1168 27.59 10.11 -14.71
CA SER A 1168 26.46 9.49 -14.01
C SER A 1168 26.78 8.04 -13.66
N GLY A 1169 26.55 7.66 -12.40
CA GLY A 1169 26.86 6.34 -11.86
C GLY A 1169 28.21 6.23 -11.17
N ASP A 1170 29.08 7.25 -11.27
CA ASP A 1170 30.34 7.28 -10.54
C ASP A 1170 30.10 7.31 -9.03
N GLN A 1171 30.97 6.59 -8.29
CA GLN A 1171 30.88 6.46 -6.84
C GLN A 1171 32.04 7.17 -6.17
N ILE A 1172 31.74 8.18 -5.36
CA ILE A 1172 32.73 8.93 -4.60
C ILE A 1172 32.66 8.51 -3.13
N ARG A 1173 33.77 8.00 -2.59
CA ARG A 1173 33.87 7.49 -1.23
C ARG A 1173 34.35 8.58 -0.27
N MET A 1174 33.57 8.87 0.77
CA MET A 1174 33.94 9.70 1.92
C MET A 1174 34.31 8.81 3.11
N ARG A 1175 35.61 8.79 3.45
CA ARG A 1175 36.15 7.96 4.53
C ARG A 1175 35.70 8.43 5.92
N GLY A 1176 35.30 7.51 6.80
CA GLY A 1176 34.95 7.76 8.21
C GLY A 1176 33.60 8.47 8.43
N LYS A 1177 32.77 8.58 7.39
CA LYS A 1177 31.47 9.28 7.40
C LYS A 1177 30.25 8.34 7.41
N GLY A 1178 30.46 7.03 7.62
CA GLY A 1178 29.41 6.02 7.78
C GLY A 1178 28.97 5.79 9.23
N MET A 1179 28.30 4.67 9.48
CA MET A 1179 27.77 4.29 10.80
C MET A 1179 28.88 3.79 11.74
N PRO A 1180 28.75 4.02 13.07
CA PRO A 1180 29.64 3.42 14.06
C PRO A 1180 29.37 1.91 14.18
N GLU A 1181 30.42 1.13 14.45
CA GLU A 1181 30.27 -0.30 14.75
C GLU A 1181 29.79 -0.52 16.20
N VAL A 1182 28.89 -1.49 16.41
CA VAL A 1182 28.42 -1.88 17.75
C VAL A 1182 29.60 -2.43 18.55
N ASN A 1183 29.78 -1.94 19.78
CA ASN A 1183 30.87 -2.32 20.71
C ASN A 1183 32.29 -1.89 20.33
N SER A 1184 32.48 -1.15 19.23
CA SER A 1184 33.76 -0.50 18.90
C SER A 1184 33.71 0.97 19.32
N LYS A 1185 34.69 1.44 20.12
CA LYS A 1185 34.71 2.85 20.57
C LYS A 1185 34.98 3.83 19.41
N ASP A 1186 35.89 3.47 18.50
CA ASP A 1186 36.46 4.40 17.50
C ASP A 1186 36.37 3.96 16.03
N ARG A 1187 35.71 2.83 15.70
CA ARG A 1187 35.53 2.40 14.30
C ARG A 1187 34.21 2.89 13.71
N ARG A 1188 34.30 3.49 12.52
CA ARG A 1188 33.17 3.93 11.69
C ARG A 1188 33.33 3.38 10.29
N GLY A 1189 32.21 3.08 9.63
CA GLY A 1189 32.21 2.81 8.19
C GLY A 1189 32.35 4.09 7.36
N ASP A 1190 32.17 3.94 6.06
CA ASP A 1190 32.32 5.01 5.08
C ASP A 1190 30.99 5.42 4.45
N MET A 1191 30.98 6.57 3.78
CA MET A 1191 29.83 7.01 3.00
C MET A 1191 30.15 6.99 1.51
N TYR A 1192 29.32 6.33 0.72
CA TYR A 1192 29.43 6.23 -0.73
C TYR A 1192 28.36 7.09 -1.39
N VAL A 1193 28.81 8.07 -2.16
CA VAL A 1193 27.96 9.02 -2.87
C VAL A 1193 27.88 8.57 -4.33
N HIS A 1194 26.68 8.18 -4.75
CA HIS A 1194 26.39 7.85 -6.15
C HIS A 1194 25.99 9.13 -6.88
N VAL A 1195 26.75 9.52 -7.89
CA VAL A 1195 26.54 10.76 -8.62
C VAL A 1195 25.55 10.55 -9.75
N THR A 1196 24.54 11.41 -9.84
CA THR A 1196 23.61 11.46 -10.98
C THR A 1196 23.75 12.82 -11.67
N VAL A 1197 24.20 12.86 -12.91
CA VAL A 1197 24.35 14.12 -13.66
C VAL A 1197 22.99 14.52 -14.23
N GLU A 1198 22.53 15.71 -13.88
CA GLU A 1198 21.29 16.31 -14.37
C GLU A 1198 21.57 17.24 -15.55
N THR A 1199 20.92 16.96 -16.68
CA THR A 1199 20.97 17.81 -17.88
C THR A 1199 20.01 19.00 -17.75
N PRO A 1200 20.44 20.22 -18.08
CA PRO A 1200 19.60 21.41 -17.92
C PRO A 1200 18.39 21.38 -18.86
N VAL A 1201 17.20 21.70 -18.31
CA VAL A 1201 15.94 21.81 -19.05
C VAL A 1201 15.54 23.28 -19.23
N LYS A 1202 14.79 23.60 -20.30
CA LYS A 1202 14.31 24.97 -20.64
C LYS A 1202 15.43 25.99 -20.87
N LEU A 1203 16.31 25.70 -21.82
CA LEU A 1203 17.42 26.58 -22.19
C LEU A 1203 16.95 27.84 -22.92
N THR A 1204 17.57 28.99 -22.62
CA THR A 1204 17.38 30.22 -23.39
C THR A 1204 18.13 30.15 -24.73
N LYS A 1205 17.78 31.01 -25.70
CA LYS A 1205 18.48 31.08 -27.00
C LYS A 1205 20.01 31.24 -26.82
N GLN A 1206 20.42 32.14 -25.91
CA GLN A 1206 21.83 32.35 -25.60
C GLN A 1206 22.51 31.10 -25.04
N GLN A 1207 21.84 30.33 -24.18
CA GLN A 1207 22.39 29.09 -23.62
C GLN A 1207 22.51 27.98 -24.67
N ILE A 1208 21.55 27.89 -25.60
CA ILE A 1208 21.61 26.96 -26.73
C ILE A 1208 22.79 27.31 -27.64
N ASP A 1209 22.98 28.60 -27.94
CA ASP A 1209 24.09 29.06 -28.78
C ASP A 1209 25.45 28.77 -28.13
N LEU A 1210 25.55 28.90 -26.80
CA LEU A 1210 26.77 28.53 -26.05
C LEU A 1210 27.05 27.02 -26.10
N LEU A 1211 26.03 26.16 -26.00
CA LEU A 1211 26.24 24.72 -26.11
C LEU A 1211 26.62 24.29 -27.53
N LYS A 1212 26.10 24.96 -28.56
CA LYS A 1212 26.52 24.73 -29.95
C LYS A 1212 27.99 25.11 -30.17
N LYS A 1213 28.42 26.26 -29.65
CA LYS A 1213 29.84 26.66 -29.68
C LYS A 1213 30.73 25.67 -28.94
N PHE A 1214 30.27 25.16 -27.79
CA PHE A 1214 31.00 24.12 -27.05
C PHE A 1214 31.13 22.83 -27.86
N GLU A 1215 30.08 22.41 -28.57
CA GLU A 1215 30.13 21.26 -29.48
C GLU A 1215 31.12 21.49 -30.64
N GLU A 1216 31.12 22.68 -31.23
CA GLU A 1216 32.05 23.07 -32.32
C GLU A 1216 33.52 23.04 -31.87
N GLU A 1217 33.81 23.41 -30.62
CA GLU A 1217 35.15 23.34 -30.02
C GLU A 1217 35.50 21.95 -29.45
N SER A 1218 34.52 21.05 -29.34
CA SER A 1218 34.72 19.73 -28.75
C SER A 1218 35.51 18.79 -29.67
N SER A 1219 36.47 18.07 -29.10
CA SER A 1219 37.34 17.13 -29.84
C SER A 1219 36.93 15.67 -29.64
N VAL A 1220 37.55 14.78 -30.42
CA VAL A 1220 37.35 13.32 -30.36
C VAL A 1220 37.51 12.74 -28.94
N ASN A 1221 38.37 13.36 -28.13
CA ASN A 1221 38.67 12.92 -26.77
C ASN A 1221 37.69 13.43 -25.71
N CYS A 1222 36.78 14.35 -26.04
CA CYS A 1222 35.82 14.93 -25.09
C CYS A 1222 34.66 13.97 -24.77
N SER A 1223 34.31 13.08 -25.72
CA SER A 1223 33.21 12.12 -25.58
C SER A 1223 33.64 10.72 -26.06
N PRO A 1224 34.63 10.08 -25.42
CA PRO A 1224 35.27 8.86 -25.92
C PRO A 1224 34.33 7.66 -25.95
N LYS A 1225 33.35 7.60 -25.03
CA LYS A 1225 32.30 6.56 -25.06
C LYS A 1225 31.35 6.73 -26.24
N TYR A 1226 30.95 7.96 -26.56
CA TYR A 1226 30.09 8.27 -27.72
C TYR A 1226 30.83 7.94 -29.02
N GLN A 1227 32.04 8.45 -29.20
CA GLN A 1227 32.77 8.23 -30.44
C GLN A 1227 33.30 6.80 -30.57
N GLY A 1228 33.79 6.18 -29.50
CA GLY A 1228 34.17 4.77 -29.52
C GLY A 1228 33.00 3.85 -29.86
N PHE A 1229 31.79 4.19 -29.41
CA PHE A 1229 30.56 3.47 -29.80
C PHE A 1229 30.23 3.67 -31.29
N PHE A 1230 30.19 4.91 -31.78
CA PHE A 1230 29.85 5.18 -33.19
C PHE A 1230 30.95 4.79 -34.18
N GLN A 1231 32.23 4.83 -33.78
CA GLN A 1231 33.34 4.35 -34.59
C GLN A 1231 33.30 2.83 -34.71
N LYS A 1232 33.05 2.11 -33.60
CA LYS A 1232 32.76 0.67 -33.65
C LYS A 1232 31.58 0.35 -34.56
N ILE A 1233 30.51 1.16 -34.52
CA ILE A 1233 29.38 1.00 -35.43
C ILE A 1233 29.75 1.32 -36.89
N LYS A 1234 30.56 2.36 -37.16
CA LYS A 1234 30.98 2.71 -38.52
C LYS A 1234 31.96 1.70 -39.11
N ASP A 1235 32.85 1.16 -38.30
CA ASP A 1235 33.78 0.11 -38.70
C ASP A 1235 32.99 -1.18 -38.96
N LEU A 1236 32.04 -1.53 -38.08
CA LEU A 1236 31.07 -2.59 -38.32
C LEU A 1236 30.28 -2.37 -39.63
N TRP A 1237 29.82 -1.14 -39.90
CA TRP A 1237 29.09 -0.82 -41.13
C TRP A 1237 29.96 -0.80 -42.39
N ARG A 1238 31.24 -0.42 -42.29
CA ARG A 1238 32.21 -0.55 -43.39
C ARG A 1238 32.48 -2.01 -43.70
N ASP A 1239 32.69 -2.84 -42.68
CA ASP A 1239 32.87 -4.29 -42.83
C ASP A 1239 31.61 -5.00 -43.35
N ILE A 1240 30.42 -4.39 -43.20
CA ILE A 1240 29.17 -4.89 -43.80
C ILE A 1240 28.98 -4.40 -45.25
N SER A 1241 29.63 -3.29 -45.66
CA SER A 1241 29.44 -2.67 -46.99
C SER A 1241 30.58 -2.92 -47.99
N SER A 1242 31.73 -3.42 -47.53
CA SER A 1242 32.75 -4.12 -48.35
C SER A 1242 32.55 -5.63 -48.27
#